data_AF-A0A9X4P7Y4-F1
#
_entry.id   AF-A0A9X4P7Y4-F1
#
_cell.length_a   1.000
_cell.length_b   1.000
_cell.length_c   1.000
_cell.angle_alpha   90.00
_cell.angle_beta   90.00
_cell.angle_gamma   90.00
#
_symmetry.space_group_name_H-M   'P 1'
#
loop_
_entity.id
_entity.type
_entity.pdbx_description
1 polymer ?
#
loop_
_entity_poly.entity_id
_entity_poly.type
_entity_poly.pdbx_seq_one_letter_code
_entity_poly.pdbx_strand_id
1 'polypeptide(L)'
;MKTKKNNKLIFISKMRQILTLAALVGLIGNSVLSGMAALATTLSPDVETRTEVESPLLDIKNQELLGKSEEKDIEKSGVIKGEEIDDSNVMESTFSTHSEVATEEVPSQTLEADLETNNSEAVPTQAMTVWGEVNAVWDSSSGTLTLLSGTITEPTALGNLSRNQVRRIVFEGKVNVGASGSLANIFMNMTVLETIDNLTYLDTSGVTNMSQMFRSTPQLASAELSSLDTRAVTTMLGMFQGAGFEKIDLSSFVTDKVINMSSMFQGSNLKHIDVSSFNTSRVTTMRDMFGYTHNLIDIEGLNGFDTQSVTSMYGMFWFANRLKSLDLSHFKTENVRNMSYMFASAHNLTYLNLANFKTDEVQDMSSMFGGTWGLDYLDLSHFDTSAVTDMNHMFTGSQIAKLDIDKENFDTSSVTDMSLMFAHTRNLERLDLSGFDTRAVTNMEEMFWMATSLTELDLSSFETPALTRMTSMFTDASALKKLDISSFDTMNVAVNNRRSLFQGLTSLVEIHLGANTNISNSALPNETTTPGFLNSWRRELQRNQVGWISSQDLMVLSENSDQAAGIWRRVPYQTMVEVKNSSLFVGESWEAKDNFISTTNRFGEDVEFDQVTVEGDVDTDKAGTYKVTYAYDGVEATAEIVVKAIQTSVQVKDSSIFVGETWEAQDNFISATDRYGELVPFDRINVTGTVETETAGTYKVTYAYDGVEEMARVTVKDRGSNGNGAPDGGESNNEGTESNNGDGTNGAGTSGEDDDKREGPHYSDNNEDEHKQTSTDNLPSTGELGGLFGVFGLANLILAIKLWLKQRKV
;
A
#
# COMPACT_ATOMS: atom_id res chain seq x y z
N MET A 1 -46.25 -14.60 1.35
CA MET A 1 -46.17 -13.60 0.25
C MET A 1 -44.72 -13.14 0.16
N LYS A 2 -43.98 -13.42 -0.91
CA LYS A 2 -43.90 -12.67 -2.18
C LYS A 2 -43.47 -11.18 -2.01
N THR A 3 -42.16 -10.93 -1.83
CA THR A 3 -41.35 -9.85 -2.47
C THR A 3 -39.89 -9.83 -1.95
N LYS A 4 -39.05 -10.83 -2.31
CA LYS A 4 -37.58 -10.75 -2.07
C LYS A 4 -36.70 -11.57 -3.04
N LYS A 5 -37.05 -11.59 -4.33
CA LYS A 5 -36.18 -12.00 -5.45
C LYS A 5 -36.32 -10.96 -6.57
N ASN A 6 -35.26 -10.19 -6.83
CA ASN A 6 -34.94 -9.56 -8.13
C ASN A 6 -33.67 -8.66 -8.16
N ASN A 7 -32.95 -8.46 -7.06
CA ASN A 7 -31.71 -7.65 -7.09
C ASN A 7 -30.48 -8.37 -7.67
N LYS A 8 -30.49 -9.70 -7.84
CA LYS A 8 -29.31 -10.47 -8.31
C LYS A 8 -29.02 -10.38 -9.83
N LEU A 9 -29.89 -9.73 -10.63
CA LEU A 9 -29.72 -9.63 -12.09
C LEU A 9 -29.19 -8.27 -12.60
N ILE A 10 -29.22 -7.22 -11.79
CA ILE A 10 -28.90 -5.84 -12.24
C ILE A 10 -27.38 -5.57 -12.24
N PHE A 11 -26.60 -6.29 -11.41
CA PHE A 11 -25.17 -6.05 -11.26
C PHE A 11 -24.36 -6.46 -12.51
N ILE A 12 -24.58 -7.67 -13.03
CA ILE A 12 -23.89 -8.23 -14.21
C ILE A 12 -24.13 -7.37 -15.46
N SER A 13 -25.29 -6.70 -15.57
CA SER A 13 -25.62 -5.82 -16.70
C SER A 13 -24.77 -4.55 -16.75
N LYS A 14 -24.22 -4.05 -15.62
CA LYS A 14 -23.47 -2.79 -15.59
C LYS A 14 -22.00 -2.95 -15.98
N MET A 15 -21.32 -4.03 -15.58
CA MET A 15 -19.92 -4.25 -15.96
C MET A 15 -19.74 -4.36 -17.49
N ARG A 16 -20.67 -5.01 -18.20
CA ARG A 16 -20.59 -5.14 -19.67
C ARG A 16 -20.79 -3.84 -20.45
N GLN A 17 -21.23 -2.74 -19.83
CA GLN A 17 -21.40 -1.44 -20.50
C GLN A 17 -20.23 -0.46 -20.27
N ILE A 18 -19.35 -0.73 -19.30
CA ILE A 18 -18.18 0.12 -19.02
C ILE A 18 -17.02 -0.20 -20.00
N LEU A 19 -16.91 -1.45 -20.44
CA LEU A 19 -15.89 -1.94 -21.39
C LEU A 19 -16.11 -1.49 -22.86
N THR A 20 -17.04 -0.57 -23.14
CA THR A 20 -17.33 -0.10 -24.51
C THR A 20 -17.34 1.44 -24.64
N LEU A 21 -16.77 2.17 -23.66
CA LEU A 21 -16.73 3.64 -23.68
C LEU A 21 -15.32 4.21 -23.41
N ALA A 22 -14.29 3.58 -23.97
CA ALA A 22 -12.88 4.00 -23.85
C ALA A 22 -12.11 3.95 -25.19
N ALA A 23 -12.81 4.10 -26.33
CA ALA A 23 -12.27 3.83 -27.66
C ALA A 23 -12.55 4.91 -28.73
N LEU A 24 -12.66 6.19 -28.34
CA LEU A 24 -12.52 7.31 -29.28
C LEU A 24 -12.13 8.62 -28.54
N VAL A 25 -11.38 9.49 -29.21
CA VAL A 25 -10.77 10.74 -28.70
C VAL A 25 -9.69 10.50 -27.61
N GLY A 26 -8.40 10.69 -27.88
CA GLY A 26 -7.74 11.05 -29.15
C GLY A 26 -6.22 10.97 -29.05
N LEU A 27 -5.52 10.86 -30.18
CA LEU A 27 -4.05 10.79 -30.22
C LEU A 27 -3.41 12.18 -30.03
N ILE A 28 -2.31 12.22 -29.27
CA ILE A 28 -1.02 12.95 -29.47
C ILE A 28 -0.27 12.81 -28.13
N GLY A 29 0.96 12.28 -28.03
CA GLY A 29 1.71 11.51 -29.02
C GLY A 29 3.21 11.48 -28.72
N ASN A 30 3.77 10.31 -28.39
CA ASN A 30 5.10 9.90 -28.85
C ASN A 30 5.35 8.41 -28.58
N SER A 31 6.19 7.79 -29.42
CA SER A 31 6.48 6.35 -29.44
C SER A 31 7.88 6.03 -28.94
N VAL A 32 8.03 5.00 -28.11
CA VAL A 32 8.91 3.84 -28.41
C VAL A 32 8.33 2.59 -27.73
N LEU A 33 7.86 1.61 -28.51
CA LEU A 33 7.85 0.19 -28.14
C LEU A 33 7.79 -0.66 -29.41
N SER A 34 8.52 -1.77 -29.45
CA SER A 34 8.62 -2.64 -30.63
C SER A 34 8.49 -4.12 -30.24
N GLY A 35 7.56 -4.83 -30.88
CA GLY A 35 7.28 -6.25 -30.62
C GLY A 35 6.34 -6.44 -29.41
N MET A 36 5.35 -7.34 -29.45
CA MET A 36 5.03 -8.40 -30.42
C MET A 36 3.54 -8.36 -30.80
N ALA A 37 3.13 -9.13 -31.82
CA ALA A 37 1.76 -9.12 -32.33
C ALA A 37 1.24 -10.53 -32.65
N ALA A 38 -0.09 -10.68 -32.58
CA ALA A 38 -0.90 -11.83 -33.01
C ALA A 38 -0.75 -13.14 -32.18
N LEU A 39 -1.76 -14.02 -32.09
CA LEU A 39 -3.12 -14.01 -32.67
C LEU A 39 -4.19 -14.12 -31.56
N ALA A 40 -5.37 -13.53 -31.81
CA ALA A 40 -6.60 -13.82 -31.07
C ALA A 40 -7.81 -13.72 -32.02
N THR A 41 -8.07 -14.77 -32.81
CA THR A 41 -9.21 -14.83 -33.74
C THR A 41 -9.75 -16.26 -33.88
N THR A 42 -10.88 -16.56 -33.24
CA THR A 42 -12.01 -17.33 -33.81
C THR A 42 -13.14 -17.46 -32.79
N LEU A 43 -14.21 -16.68 -32.96
CA LEU A 43 -15.53 -16.97 -32.38
C LEU A 43 -16.58 -16.23 -33.22
N SER A 44 -17.22 -16.94 -34.14
CA SER A 44 -18.41 -16.45 -34.84
C SER A 44 -19.64 -16.68 -33.96
N PRO A 45 -20.57 -15.73 -33.83
CA PRO A 45 -21.88 -15.98 -33.26
C PRO A 45 -22.80 -16.65 -34.31
N ASP A 46 -23.70 -17.54 -33.89
CA ASP A 46 -25.08 -17.60 -34.42
C ASP A 46 -25.98 -18.61 -33.66
N VAL A 47 -27.27 -18.59 -34.00
CA VAL A 47 -28.35 -19.55 -33.65
C VAL A 47 -29.03 -19.39 -32.27
N GLU A 48 -30.00 -18.48 -32.28
CA GLU A 48 -31.40 -18.64 -31.84
C GLU A 48 -31.80 -19.12 -30.42
N THR A 49 -32.72 -18.33 -29.86
CA THR A 49 -33.54 -18.62 -28.67
C THR A 49 -34.56 -19.76 -28.88
N ARG A 50 -34.82 -20.59 -27.86
CA ARG A 50 -36.18 -21.15 -27.66
C ARG A 50 -36.53 -21.62 -26.24
N THR A 51 -37.61 -21.02 -25.72
CA THR A 51 -38.66 -21.57 -24.81
C THR A 51 -38.28 -22.32 -23.52
N GLU A 52 -38.81 -21.79 -22.41
CA GLU A 52 -39.02 -22.49 -21.14
C GLU A 52 -39.92 -23.73 -21.30
N VAL A 53 -39.67 -24.76 -20.47
CA VAL A 53 -40.66 -25.80 -20.12
C VAL A 53 -40.50 -26.11 -18.63
N GLU A 54 -41.55 -25.85 -17.83
CA GLU A 54 -41.61 -26.31 -16.44
C GLU A 54 -41.82 -27.83 -16.37
N SER A 55 -41.35 -28.48 -15.31
CA SER A 55 -41.82 -29.81 -14.90
C SER A 55 -41.79 -29.94 -13.36
N PRO A 56 -42.75 -30.67 -12.76
CA PRO A 56 -43.13 -30.44 -11.36
C PRO A 56 -42.41 -31.33 -10.34
N LEU A 57 -42.66 -31.05 -9.06
CA LEU A 57 -42.32 -31.92 -7.94
C LEU A 57 -42.95 -33.32 -8.10
N LEU A 58 -42.29 -34.32 -7.54
CA LEU A 58 -42.88 -35.62 -7.21
C LEU A 58 -42.53 -35.97 -5.76
N ASP A 59 -43.55 -36.12 -4.92
CA ASP A 59 -43.47 -36.37 -3.48
C ASP A 59 -43.90 -37.82 -3.21
N ILE A 60 -43.03 -38.63 -2.60
CA ILE A 60 -43.36 -39.98 -2.12
C ILE A 60 -42.76 -40.16 -0.73
N LYS A 61 -43.62 -40.51 0.22
CA LYS A 61 -43.33 -40.75 1.64
C LYS A 61 -43.22 -42.24 1.98
N ASN A 62 -42.67 -42.50 3.17
CA ASN A 62 -42.77 -43.74 3.95
C ASN A 62 -41.96 -44.94 3.38
N GLN A 63 -41.58 -45.95 4.19
CA GLN A 63 -41.95 -46.22 5.59
C GLN A 63 -40.82 -46.82 6.44
N GLU A 64 -41.04 -46.86 7.75
CA GLU A 64 -40.18 -47.45 8.79
C GLU A 64 -39.97 -48.97 8.62
N LEU A 65 -38.92 -49.50 9.26
CA LEU A 65 -39.02 -50.77 10.00
C LEU A 65 -37.89 -50.90 11.05
N LEU A 66 -38.24 -51.27 12.28
CA LEU A 66 -37.27 -51.61 13.33
C LEU A 66 -36.77 -53.06 13.18
N GLY A 67 -35.50 -53.28 13.51
CA GLY A 67 -34.92 -54.61 13.70
C GLY A 67 -33.82 -54.62 14.76
N LYS A 68 -34.09 -55.22 15.92
CA LYS A 68 -33.04 -55.63 16.86
C LYS A 68 -32.56 -57.04 16.51
N SER A 69 -31.26 -57.28 16.58
CA SER A 69 -30.68 -58.62 16.70
C SER A 69 -29.38 -58.54 17.50
N GLU A 70 -29.07 -59.61 18.24
CA GLU A 70 -28.02 -59.66 19.25
C GLU A 70 -26.64 -60.05 18.67
N GLU A 71 -25.64 -60.10 19.55
CA GLU A 71 -24.23 -60.34 19.24
C GLU A 71 -23.94 -61.66 18.52
N LYS A 72 -22.85 -61.68 17.74
CA LYS A 72 -21.97 -62.86 17.68
C LYS A 72 -20.56 -62.55 17.19
N ASP A 73 -19.57 -63.06 17.93
CA ASP A 73 -18.15 -62.95 17.59
C ASP A 73 -17.79 -63.69 16.30
N ILE A 74 -16.98 -63.02 15.45
CA ILE A 74 -16.08 -63.68 14.50
C ILE A 74 -14.76 -62.92 14.50
N GLU A 75 -13.65 -63.65 14.70
CA GLU A 75 -12.30 -63.11 14.81
C GLU A 75 -11.83 -62.40 13.53
N LYS A 76 -11.12 -61.27 13.67
CA LYS A 76 -10.31 -60.69 12.60
C LYS A 76 -8.92 -60.26 13.08
N SER A 77 -7.98 -61.18 12.88
CA SER A 77 -6.74 -60.96 12.12
C SER A 77 -6.13 -59.54 12.11
N GLY A 78 -4.93 -59.43 12.68
CA GLY A 78 -3.84 -58.69 12.06
C GLY A 78 -3.89 -57.15 12.14
N VAL A 79 -3.64 -56.61 13.34
CA VAL A 79 -3.22 -55.21 13.47
C VAL A 79 -1.85 -55.03 12.82
N ILE A 80 -1.81 -54.39 11.65
CA ILE A 80 -0.62 -53.66 11.21
C ILE A 80 -0.68 -52.30 11.89
N LYS A 81 0.33 -51.96 12.69
CA LYS A 81 0.49 -50.59 13.18
C LYS A 81 0.82 -49.69 11.98
N GLY A 82 0.03 -48.65 11.77
CA GLY A 82 0.58 -47.45 11.13
C GLY A 82 1.61 -46.85 12.06
N GLU A 83 2.74 -46.40 11.52
CA GLU A 83 3.67 -45.55 12.26
C GLU A 83 3.09 -44.14 12.27
N GLU A 84 2.71 -43.65 13.45
CA GLU A 84 2.48 -42.23 13.68
C GLU A 84 3.83 -41.53 13.47
N ILE A 85 3.92 -40.71 12.41
CA ILE A 85 5.05 -39.80 12.23
C ILE A 85 4.77 -38.59 13.10
N ASP A 86 5.63 -38.40 14.10
CA ASP A 86 5.65 -37.27 15.02
C ASP A 86 6.03 -35.99 14.26
N ASP A 87 5.03 -35.26 13.75
CA ASP A 87 5.18 -34.03 12.96
C ASP A 87 5.57 -32.83 13.87
N SER A 88 6.71 -32.97 14.58
CA SER A 88 7.27 -31.95 15.48
C SER A 88 8.75 -31.64 15.18
N ASN A 89 9.07 -31.21 13.95
CA ASN A 89 10.36 -30.60 13.61
C ASN A 89 10.20 -29.47 12.58
N VAL A 90 9.82 -28.28 13.06
CA VAL A 90 9.82 -27.05 12.27
C VAL A 90 11.26 -26.65 11.94
N MET A 91 11.61 -26.65 10.65
CA MET A 91 12.87 -26.07 10.17
C MET A 91 12.74 -24.54 10.12
N GLU A 92 13.28 -23.87 11.14
CA GLU A 92 13.33 -22.40 11.25
C GLU A 92 14.27 -21.80 10.18
N SER A 93 13.74 -21.55 8.98
CA SER A 93 14.54 -21.12 7.82
C SER A 93 14.86 -19.61 7.87
N THR A 94 15.89 -19.23 8.63
CA THR A 94 16.39 -17.85 8.68
C THR A 94 16.85 -17.38 7.29
N PHE A 95 16.28 -16.29 6.79
CA PHE A 95 16.70 -15.65 5.53
C PHE A 95 18.18 -15.22 5.58
N SER A 96 18.94 -15.54 4.53
CA SER A 96 20.25 -14.93 4.26
C SER A 96 20.21 -14.28 2.88
N THR A 97 20.38 -12.96 2.83
CA THR A 97 20.37 -12.17 1.60
C THR A 97 21.59 -12.48 0.72
N HIS A 98 21.40 -12.54 -0.60
CA HIS A 98 22.52 -12.51 -1.54
C HIS A 98 23.33 -11.22 -1.40
N SER A 99 24.66 -11.34 -1.45
CA SER A 99 25.57 -10.23 -1.69
C SER A 99 26.35 -10.54 -2.97
N GLU A 100 26.41 -9.60 -3.89
CA GLU A 100 27.35 -9.64 -5.00
C GLU A 100 28.78 -9.44 -4.49
N VAL A 101 29.75 -10.19 -5.03
CA VAL A 101 31.18 -9.82 -5.05
C VAL A 101 31.75 -10.21 -6.42
N ALA A 102 32.70 -9.41 -6.90
CA ALA A 102 33.18 -9.43 -8.28
C ALA A 102 34.06 -10.63 -8.67
N THR A 103 34.28 -10.74 -9.98
CA THR A 103 35.29 -11.58 -10.63
C THR A 103 36.72 -11.16 -10.28
N GLU A 104 37.60 -12.12 -10.01
CA GLU A 104 39.03 -12.04 -10.34
C GLU A 104 39.49 -13.37 -10.98
N GLU A 105 40.63 -13.35 -11.69
CA GLU A 105 41.04 -14.35 -12.68
C GLU A 105 42.55 -14.65 -12.55
N VAL A 106 43.00 -15.83 -13.03
CA VAL A 106 44.43 -16.21 -13.26
C VAL A 106 45.26 -16.51 -11.99
N PRO A 107 46.29 -17.41 -12.00
CA PRO A 107 46.70 -18.44 -12.97
C PRO A 107 46.67 -19.89 -12.44
N SER A 108 46.81 -20.85 -13.37
CA SER A 108 47.14 -22.26 -13.10
C SER A 108 48.47 -22.47 -12.37
N GLN A 109 48.60 -23.58 -11.64
CA GLN A 109 49.90 -24.20 -11.37
C GLN A 109 49.94 -25.65 -11.90
N THR A 110 51.00 -25.96 -12.63
CA THR A 110 51.31 -27.30 -13.13
C THR A 110 52.01 -28.14 -12.06
N LEU A 111 51.55 -29.36 -11.85
CA LEU A 111 52.30 -30.40 -11.14
C LEU A 111 52.40 -31.63 -12.05
N GLU A 112 53.53 -31.77 -12.74
CA GLU A 112 53.91 -33.01 -13.40
C GLU A 112 54.37 -34.03 -12.36
N ALA A 113 53.83 -35.24 -12.40
CA ALA A 113 54.32 -36.38 -11.63
C ALA A 113 54.11 -37.69 -12.42
N ASP A 114 55.22 -38.25 -12.88
CA ASP A 114 55.49 -39.67 -13.17
C ASP A 114 54.48 -40.46 -14.02
N LEU A 115 54.74 -40.45 -15.34
CA LEU A 115 54.23 -41.43 -16.31
C LEU A 115 54.89 -42.81 -16.11
N GLU A 116 54.44 -43.61 -15.14
CA GLU A 116 54.68 -45.06 -15.18
C GLU A 116 53.67 -45.76 -16.11
N THR A 117 54.21 -46.39 -17.16
CA THR A 117 53.43 -46.95 -18.27
C THR A 117 52.84 -48.33 -17.95
N ASN A 118 51.61 -48.36 -17.42
CA ASN A 118 50.77 -49.55 -17.50
C ASN A 118 49.81 -49.45 -18.68
N ASN A 119 50.23 -49.98 -19.84
CA ASN A 119 49.47 -49.93 -21.07
C ASN A 119 48.34 -50.96 -21.07
N SER A 120 47.28 -50.67 -20.31
CA SER A 120 45.97 -51.27 -20.50
C SER A 120 45.04 -50.21 -21.09
N GLU A 121 44.65 -50.37 -22.34
CA GLU A 121 43.48 -49.68 -22.88
C GLU A 121 42.27 -50.13 -22.06
N ALA A 122 41.86 -49.32 -21.09
CA ALA A 122 40.65 -49.56 -20.33
C ALA A 122 39.48 -49.50 -21.31
N VAL A 123 38.86 -50.65 -21.59
CA VAL A 123 37.71 -50.71 -22.50
C VAL A 123 36.65 -49.75 -21.95
N PRO A 124 36.28 -48.68 -22.68
CA PRO A 124 35.46 -47.60 -22.12
C PRO A 124 34.07 -48.12 -21.71
N THR A 125 33.63 -49.19 -22.38
CA THR A 125 32.45 -50.02 -22.12
C THR A 125 32.76 -51.21 -21.21
N GLN A 126 32.18 -51.23 -20.01
CA GLN A 126 32.25 -52.33 -19.05
C GLN A 126 30.92 -53.10 -18.97
N ALA A 127 30.95 -54.41 -19.17
CA ALA A 127 29.78 -55.27 -18.91
C ALA A 127 29.54 -55.43 -17.40
N MET A 128 28.29 -55.32 -16.97
CA MET A 128 27.87 -55.39 -15.56
C MET A 128 26.41 -55.84 -15.41
N THR A 129 25.96 -55.99 -14.17
CA THR A 129 24.56 -56.24 -13.83
C THR A 129 24.05 -55.08 -12.96
N VAL A 130 22.86 -54.57 -13.27
CA VAL A 130 22.18 -53.51 -12.53
C VAL A 130 20.77 -53.93 -12.14
N TRP A 131 20.20 -53.24 -11.15
CA TRP A 131 18.86 -53.42 -10.61
C TRP A 131 18.48 -54.86 -10.23
N GLY A 132 19.47 -55.64 -9.79
CA GLY A 132 19.35 -57.06 -9.47
C GLY A 132 19.81 -57.95 -10.63
N GLU A 133 18.95 -58.22 -11.61
CA GLU A 133 19.20 -59.20 -12.69
C GLU A 133 19.18 -58.59 -14.11
N VAL A 134 19.37 -57.27 -14.27
CA VAL A 134 19.43 -56.62 -15.60
C VAL A 134 20.86 -56.59 -16.12
N ASN A 135 21.12 -57.28 -17.22
CA ASN A 135 22.42 -57.27 -17.90
C ASN A 135 22.62 -55.94 -18.64
N ALA A 136 23.74 -55.29 -18.40
CA ALA A 136 24.01 -53.95 -18.90
C ALA A 136 25.47 -53.76 -19.34
N VAL A 137 25.71 -52.71 -20.13
CA VAL A 137 27.02 -52.20 -20.51
C VAL A 137 27.10 -50.74 -20.12
N TRP A 138 28.14 -50.38 -19.38
CA TRP A 138 28.43 -49.03 -18.93
C TRP A 138 29.55 -48.40 -19.75
N ASP A 139 29.25 -47.39 -20.55
CA ASP A 139 30.27 -46.55 -21.19
C ASP A 139 30.64 -45.36 -20.31
N SER A 140 31.80 -45.49 -19.65
CA SER A 140 32.38 -44.45 -18.79
C SER A 140 32.80 -43.18 -19.53
N SER A 141 32.95 -43.21 -20.86
CA SER A 141 33.42 -42.06 -21.65
C SER A 141 32.31 -41.12 -22.08
N SER A 142 31.11 -41.66 -22.39
CA SER A 142 29.91 -40.84 -22.66
C SER A 142 29.02 -40.64 -21.43
N GLY A 143 29.11 -41.53 -20.45
CA GLY A 143 28.19 -41.61 -19.31
C GLY A 143 26.92 -42.42 -19.62
N THR A 144 26.99 -43.37 -20.56
CA THR A 144 25.82 -44.13 -21.04
C THR A 144 25.70 -45.50 -20.38
N LEU A 145 24.54 -45.81 -19.81
CA LEU A 145 24.17 -47.13 -19.31
C LEU A 145 23.21 -47.81 -20.31
N THR A 146 23.72 -48.77 -21.07
CA THR A 146 22.95 -49.57 -22.05
C THR A 146 22.44 -50.85 -21.41
N LEU A 147 21.13 -51.10 -21.51
CA LEU A 147 20.41 -52.20 -20.87
C LEU A 147 20.04 -53.25 -21.93
N LEU A 148 20.62 -54.45 -21.82
CA LEU A 148 20.54 -55.48 -22.86
C LEU A 148 19.30 -56.37 -22.69
N SER A 149 19.07 -56.88 -21.47
CA SER A 149 17.88 -57.65 -21.08
C SER A 149 17.97 -58.08 -19.61
N GLY A 150 16.82 -58.43 -19.02
CA GLY A 150 16.78 -59.13 -17.73
C GLY A 150 15.52 -58.86 -16.91
N THR A 151 15.68 -58.89 -15.59
CA THR A 151 14.61 -58.63 -14.62
C THR A 151 15.08 -57.63 -13.57
N ILE A 152 14.29 -56.58 -13.34
CA ILE A 152 14.46 -55.68 -12.20
C ILE A 152 13.92 -56.38 -10.97
N THR A 153 14.81 -56.80 -10.07
CA THR A 153 14.45 -57.36 -8.76
C THR A 153 14.78 -56.39 -7.62
N GLU A 154 15.79 -55.53 -7.80
CA GLU A 154 16.24 -54.52 -6.84
C GLU A 154 16.38 -53.13 -7.48
N PRO A 155 15.29 -52.35 -7.68
CA PRO A 155 15.31 -51.07 -8.40
C PRO A 155 16.35 -50.03 -7.93
N THR A 156 16.80 -50.09 -6.68
CA THR A 156 17.80 -49.16 -6.13
C THR A 156 19.24 -49.53 -6.48
N ALA A 157 19.54 -50.80 -6.78
CA ALA A 157 20.90 -51.32 -6.88
C ALA A 157 21.55 -51.02 -8.24
N LEU A 158 22.74 -50.40 -8.26
CA LEU A 158 23.51 -50.11 -9.47
C LEU A 158 24.91 -50.78 -9.45
N GLY A 159 25.09 -51.78 -8.59
CA GLY A 159 26.41 -52.35 -8.32
C GLY A 159 27.36 -51.26 -7.81
N ASN A 160 28.49 -51.08 -8.52
CA ASN A 160 29.49 -50.06 -8.20
C ASN A 160 29.31 -48.73 -8.97
N LEU A 161 28.27 -48.60 -9.83
CA LEU A 161 28.05 -47.42 -10.66
C LEU A 161 27.36 -46.31 -9.86
N SER A 162 27.94 -45.10 -9.85
CA SER A 162 27.34 -43.96 -9.16
C SER A 162 26.24 -43.30 -10.00
N ARG A 163 25.12 -42.97 -9.36
CA ARG A 163 23.96 -42.28 -9.97
C ARG A 163 24.34 -40.95 -10.63
N ASN A 164 25.35 -40.26 -10.09
CA ASN A 164 25.84 -38.98 -10.60
C ASN A 164 26.85 -39.11 -11.76
N GLN A 165 27.09 -40.33 -12.27
CA GLN A 165 27.86 -40.56 -13.50
C GLN A 165 26.95 -40.82 -14.71
N VAL A 166 25.74 -41.35 -14.48
CA VAL A 166 24.82 -41.78 -15.55
C VAL A 166 24.15 -40.57 -16.20
N ARG A 167 24.65 -40.20 -17.39
CA ARG A 167 24.09 -39.12 -18.22
C ARG A 167 23.03 -39.60 -19.20
N ARG A 168 23.06 -40.87 -19.58
CA ARG A 168 22.12 -41.45 -20.56
C ARG A 168 21.79 -42.89 -20.20
N ILE A 169 20.53 -43.27 -20.37
CA ILE A 169 20.09 -44.67 -20.26
C ILE A 169 19.52 -45.09 -21.62
N VAL A 170 19.92 -46.26 -22.12
CA VAL A 170 19.43 -46.81 -23.40
C VAL A 170 18.93 -48.23 -23.17
N PHE A 171 17.70 -48.54 -23.56
CA PHE A 171 17.24 -49.92 -23.62
C PHE A 171 17.45 -50.50 -25.03
N GLU A 172 18.13 -51.65 -25.13
CA GLU A 172 18.32 -52.38 -26.40
C GLU A 172 17.50 -53.68 -26.48
N GLY A 173 17.04 -54.20 -25.34
CA GLY A 173 16.19 -55.38 -25.27
C GLY A 173 15.35 -55.43 -24.01
N LYS A 174 14.42 -56.40 -23.96
CA LYS A 174 13.33 -56.41 -22.98
C LYS A 174 13.84 -56.53 -21.53
N VAL A 175 13.40 -55.60 -20.69
CA VAL A 175 13.61 -55.62 -19.24
C VAL A 175 12.24 -55.81 -18.57
N ASN A 176 12.11 -56.84 -17.74
CA ASN A 176 10.88 -57.15 -17.01
C ASN A 176 10.99 -56.61 -15.57
N VAL A 177 9.87 -56.37 -14.89
CA VAL A 177 9.86 -56.16 -13.43
C VAL A 177 9.56 -57.48 -12.72
N GLY A 178 10.32 -57.77 -11.67
CA GLY A 178 10.22 -58.99 -10.88
C GLY A 178 9.00 -59.03 -9.95
N ALA A 179 8.92 -60.10 -9.14
CA ALA A 179 7.77 -60.40 -8.28
C ALA A 179 7.44 -59.32 -7.21
N SER A 180 8.31 -58.34 -6.99
CA SER A 180 8.03 -57.16 -6.15
C SER A 180 7.08 -56.15 -6.80
N GLY A 181 6.90 -56.18 -8.13
CA GLY A 181 6.03 -55.26 -8.86
C GLY A 181 6.35 -53.79 -8.64
N SER A 182 7.63 -53.45 -8.38
CA SER A 182 8.04 -52.10 -7.97
C SER A 182 9.14 -51.55 -8.86
N LEU A 183 9.02 -50.27 -9.22
CA LEU A 183 10.06 -49.45 -9.85
C LEU A 183 10.50 -48.29 -8.94
N ALA A 184 10.17 -48.36 -7.65
CA ALA A 184 10.43 -47.28 -6.72
C ALA A 184 11.92 -46.90 -6.68
N ASN A 185 12.21 -45.59 -6.71
CA ASN A 185 13.57 -45.03 -6.68
C ASN A 185 14.52 -45.40 -7.83
N ILE A 186 14.06 -46.01 -8.94
CA ILE A 186 14.96 -46.54 -9.97
C ILE A 186 15.92 -45.49 -10.57
N PHE A 187 15.41 -44.33 -11.00
CA PHE A 187 16.24 -43.21 -11.50
C PHE A 187 16.44 -42.10 -10.45
N MET A 188 16.02 -42.29 -9.20
CA MET A 188 16.14 -41.26 -8.15
C MET A 188 17.59 -40.76 -8.02
N ASN A 189 17.77 -39.46 -7.86
CA ASN A 189 19.07 -38.79 -7.65
C ASN A 189 20.09 -39.06 -8.77
N MET A 190 19.68 -39.41 -9.99
CA MET A 190 20.57 -39.37 -11.16
C MET A 190 20.69 -37.93 -11.66
N THR A 191 21.48 -37.12 -10.94
CA THR A 191 21.42 -35.66 -11.06
C THR A 191 21.89 -35.10 -12.40
N VAL A 192 22.63 -35.90 -13.18
CA VAL A 192 23.18 -35.56 -14.50
C VAL A 192 22.50 -36.31 -15.65
N LEU A 193 21.41 -37.04 -15.40
CA LEU A 193 20.69 -37.81 -16.42
C LEU A 193 19.97 -36.87 -17.39
N GLU A 194 20.34 -36.92 -18.67
CA GLU A 194 19.85 -36.06 -19.75
C GLU A 194 18.75 -36.73 -20.58
N THR A 195 18.91 -38.02 -20.95
CA THR A 195 17.90 -38.78 -21.72
C THR A 195 17.73 -40.23 -21.26
N ILE A 196 16.54 -40.78 -21.52
CA ILE A 196 16.21 -42.20 -21.37
C ILE A 196 15.59 -42.68 -22.70
N ASP A 197 16.31 -43.54 -23.42
CA ASP A 197 15.98 -43.92 -24.79
C ASP A 197 15.36 -45.33 -24.83
N ASN A 198 14.37 -45.51 -25.71
CA ASN A 198 13.64 -46.78 -25.93
C ASN A 198 12.95 -47.37 -24.69
N LEU A 199 12.41 -46.52 -23.80
CA LEU A 199 11.72 -46.94 -22.56
C LEU A 199 10.59 -47.98 -22.79
N THR A 200 10.08 -48.08 -24.02
CA THR A 200 9.20 -49.14 -24.54
C THR A 200 9.65 -50.59 -24.28
N TYR A 201 10.93 -50.84 -24.00
CA TYR A 201 11.41 -52.18 -23.65
C TYR A 201 11.21 -52.56 -22.16
N LEU A 202 10.78 -51.62 -21.31
CA LEU A 202 10.51 -51.85 -19.90
C LEU A 202 9.06 -52.34 -19.68
N ASP A 203 8.89 -53.61 -19.34
CA ASP A 203 7.56 -54.18 -19.07
C ASP A 203 7.02 -53.72 -17.72
N THR A 204 6.12 -52.74 -17.78
CA THR A 204 5.46 -52.12 -16.64
C THR A 204 4.11 -52.74 -16.28
N SER A 205 3.62 -53.72 -17.05
CA SER A 205 2.24 -54.22 -16.95
C SER A 205 1.84 -54.85 -15.61
N GLY A 206 2.83 -55.24 -14.79
CA GLY A 206 2.65 -55.74 -13.42
C GLY A 206 3.08 -54.76 -12.31
N VAL A 207 3.42 -53.51 -12.64
CA VAL A 207 3.96 -52.55 -11.67
C VAL A 207 2.85 -51.93 -10.82
N THR A 208 2.97 -52.10 -9.51
CA THR A 208 2.07 -51.54 -8.49
C THR A 208 2.64 -50.27 -7.83
N ASN A 209 3.96 -50.06 -7.90
CA ASN A 209 4.64 -48.96 -7.21
C ASN A 209 5.63 -48.24 -8.14
N MET A 210 5.37 -46.96 -8.43
CA MET A 210 6.25 -46.06 -9.19
C MET A 210 6.75 -44.87 -8.34
N SER A 211 6.76 -45.04 -7.01
CA SER A 211 7.13 -43.95 -6.08
C SER A 211 8.56 -43.47 -6.34
N GLN A 212 8.75 -42.16 -6.46
CA GLN A 212 10.06 -41.52 -6.59
C GLN A 212 10.87 -41.98 -7.83
N MET A 213 10.19 -42.52 -8.87
CA MET A 213 10.81 -43.09 -10.06
C MET A 213 11.79 -42.13 -10.78
N PHE A 214 11.43 -40.85 -10.93
CA PHE A 214 12.23 -39.78 -11.53
C PHE A 214 12.59 -38.69 -10.50
N ARG A 215 12.68 -39.04 -9.20
CA ARG A 215 12.93 -38.06 -8.15
C ARG A 215 14.32 -37.44 -8.27
N SER A 216 14.41 -36.10 -8.24
CA SER A 216 15.67 -35.36 -8.31
C SER A 216 16.53 -35.69 -9.53
N THR A 217 15.91 -35.75 -10.72
CA THR A 217 16.59 -35.79 -12.03
C THR A 217 16.45 -34.43 -12.75
N PRO A 218 17.13 -33.36 -12.29
CA PRO A 218 16.92 -31.99 -12.78
C PRO A 218 17.40 -31.74 -14.22
N GLN A 219 18.28 -32.60 -14.77
CA GLN A 219 18.73 -32.51 -16.16
C GLN A 219 17.86 -33.30 -17.15
N LEU A 220 16.92 -34.14 -16.66
CA LEU A 220 16.04 -34.95 -17.49
C LEU A 220 14.90 -34.07 -18.01
N ALA A 221 15.14 -33.39 -19.13
CA ALA A 221 14.21 -32.44 -19.72
C ALA A 221 13.05 -33.12 -20.49
N SER A 222 13.25 -34.35 -20.97
CA SER A 222 12.25 -35.13 -21.72
C SER A 222 12.48 -36.64 -21.63
N ALA A 223 11.38 -37.41 -21.67
CA ALA A 223 11.38 -38.87 -21.72
C ALA A 223 10.06 -39.35 -22.38
N GLU A 224 10.11 -40.50 -23.08
CA GLU A 224 8.94 -41.06 -23.77
C GLU A 224 8.11 -41.95 -22.85
N LEU A 225 7.10 -41.36 -22.21
CA LEU A 225 6.30 -42.00 -21.14
C LEU A 225 5.05 -42.72 -21.64
N SER A 226 4.66 -42.59 -22.92
CA SER A 226 3.44 -43.21 -23.46
C SER A 226 3.41 -44.74 -23.35
N SER A 227 4.59 -45.36 -23.19
CA SER A 227 4.79 -46.80 -23.06
C SER A 227 4.61 -47.38 -21.65
N LEU A 228 4.43 -46.54 -20.62
CA LEU A 228 4.29 -46.99 -19.24
C LEU A 228 2.86 -47.45 -18.92
N ASP A 229 2.66 -48.76 -18.78
CA ASP A 229 1.39 -49.34 -18.35
C ASP A 229 1.16 -49.10 -16.86
N THR A 230 0.39 -48.06 -16.56
CA THR A 230 0.09 -47.60 -15.21
C THR A 230 -1.14 -48.27 -14.59
N ARG A 231 -1.85 -49.13 -15.33
CA ARG A 231 -3.14 -49.73 -14.91
C ARG A 231 -3.06 -50.67 -13.70
N ALA A 232 -1.87 -50.96 -13.19
CA ALA A 232 -1.65 -51.75 -11.96
C ALA A 232 -1.16 -50.88 -10.79
N VAL A 233 -0.82 -49.61 -11.02
CA VAL A 233 -0.15 -48.73 -10.04
C VAL A 233 -1.10 -48.28 -8.94
N THR A 234 -0.64 -48.38 -7.69
CA THR A 234 -1.36 -47.96 -6.48
C THR A 234 -0.71 -46.78 -5.76
N THR A 235 0.54 -46.44 -6.10
CA THR A 235 1.25 -45.26 -5.55
C THR A 235 2.15 -44.60 -6.60
N MET A 236 2.04 -43.27 -6.67
CA MET A 236 2.89 -42.37 -7.45
C MET A 236 3.57 -41.31 -6.56
N LEU A 237 3.71 -41.61 -5.26
CA LEU A 237 4.39 -40.80 -4.24
C LEU A 237 5.72 -40.23 -4.77
N GLY A 238 5.81 -38.91 -4.92
CA GLY A 238 7.03 -38.23 -5.38
C GLY A 238 7.54 -38.61 -6.78
N MET A 239 6.71 -39.22 -7.65
CA MET A 239 7.16 -39.83 -8.92
C MET A 239 8.02 -38.91 -9.80
N PHE A 240 7.70 -37.60 -9.84
CA PHE A 240 8.42 -36.55 -10.58
C PHE A 240 8.95 -35.43 -9.66
N GLN A 241 9.09 -35.69 -8.36
CA GLN A 241 9.55 -34.73 -7.36
C GLN A 241 10.95 -34.21 -7.72
N GLY A 242 11.11 -32.91 -7.98
CA GLY A 242 12.39 -32.32 -8.39
C GLY A 242 12.90 -32.75 -9.78
N ALA A 243 12.03 -33.22 -10.66
CA ALA A 243 12.39 -33.59 -12.03
C ALA A 243 12.51 -32.38 -12.98
N GLY A 244 13.40 -32.47 -13.97
CA GLY A 244 13.79 -31.39 -14.88
C GLY A 244 12.78 -31.00 -15.97
N PHE A 245 11.73 -31.81 -16.18
CA PHE A 245 10.72 -31.60 -17.22
C PHE A 245 10.10 -30.20 -17.16
N GLU A 246 10.18 -29.42 -18.26
CA GLU A 246 9.42 -28.17 -18.39
C GLU A 246 7.96 -28.42 -18.82
N LYS A 247 7.76 -29.52 -19.55
CA LYS A 247 6.46 -30.10 -19.95
C LYS A 247 6.58 -31.62 -19.89
N ILE A 248 5.51 -32.27 -19.51
CA ILE A 248 5.35 -33.73 -19.49
C ILE A 248 4.07 -34.13 -20.24
N ASP A 249 4.03 -35.33 -20.82
CA ASP A 249 2.81 -35.93 -21.37
C ASP A 249 2.39 -37.09 -20.46
N LEU A 250 1.15 -37.03 -19.98
CA LEU A 250 0.53 -38.00 -19.07
C LEU A 250 -0.81 -38.53 -19.64
N SER A 251 -1.06 -38.34 -20.94
CA SER A 251 -2.29 -38.75 -21.62
C SER A 251 -2.50 -40.28 -21.63
N SER A 252 -1.41 -41.06 -21.48
CA SER A 252 -1.45 -42.52 -21.35
C SER A 252 -1.70 -43.01 -19.92
N PHE A 253 -1.65 -42.13 -18.90
CA PHE A 253 -1.67 -42.57 -17.50
C PHE A 253 -3.09 -42.96 -17.07
N VAL A 254 -3.22 -44.17 -16.51
CA VAL A 254 -4.47 -44.70 -15.94
C VAL A 254 -4.30 -44.80 -14.43
N THR A 255 -4.94 -43.89 -13.69
CA THR A 255 -4.73 -43.73 -12.24
C THR A 255 -5.88 -44.27 -11.37
N ASP A 256 -6.81 -45.06 -11.93
CA ASP A 256 -8.03 -45.59 -11.26
C ASP A 256 -7.80 -46.42 -9.98
N LYS A 257 -6.55 -46.82 -9.72
CA LYS A 257 -6.11 -47.60 -8.56
C LYS A 257 -5.12 -46.86 -7.66
N VAL A 258 -4.71 -45.63 -8.02
CA VAL A 258 -3.74 -44.87 -7.24
C VAL A 258 -4.39 -44.34 -5.95
N ILE A 259 -3.74 -44.63 -4.83
CA ILE A 259 -4.18 -44.27 -3.48
C ILE A 259 -3.35 -43.08 -2.95
N ASN A 260 -2.08 -42.99 -3.36
CA ASN A 260 -1.14 -41.96 -2.89
C ASN A 260 -0.54 -41.20 -4.09
N MET A 261 -0.82 -39.90 -4.16
CA MET A 261 -0.22 -38.92 -5.09
C MET A 261 0.59 -37.83 -4.36
N SER A 262 0.94 -38.04 -3.08
CA SER A 262 1.69 -37.06 -2.31
C SER A 262 3.02 -36.71 -2.99
N SER A 263 3.38 -35.43 -2.95
CA SER A 263 4.60 -34.87 -3.53
C SER A 263 4.82 -35.16 -5.03
N MET A 264 3.82 -35.65 -5.78
CA MET A 264 4.02 -36.26 -7.11
C MET A 264 4.79 -35.38 -8.10
N PHE A 265 4.54 -34.06 -8.08
CA PHE A 265 5.24 -33.07 -8.89
C PHE A 265 6.05 -32.06 -8.03
N GLN A 266 6.23 -32.32 -6.73
CA GLN A 266 6.78 -31.35 -5.79
C GLN A 266 8.19 -30.87 -6.21
N GLY A 267 8.43 -29.57 -6.30
CA GLY A 267 9.72 -29.01 -6.69
C GLY A 267 10.11 -29.24 -8.17
N SER A 268 9.22 -29.78 -9.00
CA SER A 268 9.50 -30.01 -10.43
C SER A 268 9.61 -28.69 -11.23
N ASN A 269 10.30 -28.77 -12.37
CA ASN A 269 10.53 -27.62 -13.25
C ASN A 269 9.36 -27.32 -14.23
N LEU A 270 8.20 -27.95 -14.03
CA LEU A 270 7.06 -27.85 -14.92
C LEU A 270 6.56 -26.40 -15.03
N LYS A 271 6.25 -25.97 -16.26
CA LYS A 271 5.62 -24.68 -16.57
C LYS A 271 4.11 -24.81 -16.76
N HIS A 272 3.68 -25.94 -17.34
CA HIS A 272 2.30 -26.31 -17.60
C HIS A 272 2.16 -27.82 -17.37
N ILE A 273 1.01 -28.27 -16.87
CA ILE A 273 0.67 -29.70 -16.78
C ILE A 273 -0.80 -29.92 -17.11
N ASP A 274 -1.07 -30.98 -17.89
CA ASP A 274 -2.41 -31.52 -18.10
C ASP A 274 -2.56 -32.79 -17.25
N VAL A 275 -3.57 -32.81 -16.39
CA VAL A 275 -3.97 -33.96 -15.56
C VAL A 275 -5.39 -34.44 -15.88
N SER A 276 -5.95 -34.06 -17.04
CA SER A 276 -7.31 -34.44 -17.48
C SER A 276 -7.53 -35.94 -17.67
N SER A 277 -6.45 -36.73 -17.76
CA SER A 277 -6.49 -38.19 -17.80
C SER A 277 -6.69 -38.84 -16.42
N PHE A 278 -6.53 -38.09 -15.32
CA PHE A 278 -6.46 -38.67 -13.98
C PHE A 278 -7.84 -39.01 -13.40
N ASN A 279 -7.95 -40.21 -12.82
CA ASN A 279 -9.06 -40.61 -11.97
C ASN A 279 -8.59 -40.66 -10.51
N THR A 280 -8.88 -39.62 -9.74
CA THR A 280 -8.42 -39.48 -8.35
C THR A 280 -9.36 -40.10 -7.31
N SER A 281 -10.45 -40.77 -7.71
CA SER A 281 -11.51 -41.21 -6.77
C SER A 281 -11.06 -42.13 -5.63
N ARG A 282 -9.88 -42.75 -5.74
CA ARG A 282 -9.25 -43.59 -4.69
C ARG A 282 -8.09 -42.92 -3.96
N VAL A 283 -7.69 -41.72 -4.35
CA VAL A 283 -6.57 -40.99 -3.75
C VAL A 283 -6.99 -40.52 -2.36
N THR A 284 -6.22 -40.92 -1.34
CA THR A 284 -6.48 -40.55 0.06
C THR A 284 -5.59 -39.42 0.55
N THR A 285 -4.52 -39.10 -0.18
CA THR A 285 -3.61 -38.00 0.16
C THR A 285 -3.09 -37.30 -1.11
N MET A 286 -3.15 -35.98 -1.09
CA MET A 286 -2.56 -35.08 -2.09
C MET A 286 -1.52 -34.13 -1.45
N ARG A 287 -1.02 -34.48 -0.25
CA ARG A 287 0.01 -33.71 0.48
C ARG A 287 1.17 -33.33 -0.44
N ASP A 288 1.52 -32.05 -0.50
CA ASP A 288 2.61 -31.49 -1.29
C ASP A 288 2.53 -31.75 -2.82
N MET A 289 1.39 -32.18 -3.38
CA MET A 289 1.32 -32.70 -4.77
C MET A 289 1.90 -31.74 -5.83
N PHE A 290 1.63 -30.44 -5.71
CA PHE A 290 2.21 -29.34 -6.50
C PHE A 290 3.00 -28.35 -5.60
N GLY A 291 3.48 -28.80 -4.44
CA GLY A 291 4.32 -27.99 -3.56
C GLY A 291 5.66 -27.62 -4.22
N TYR A 292 6.20 -26.44 -3.94
CA TYR A 292 7.46 -25.91 -4.49
C TYR A 292 7.56 -25.92 -6.03
N THR A 293 6.45 -26.01 -6.78
CA THR A 293 6.48 -25.91 -8.26
C THR A 293 6.64 -24.44 -8.69
N HIS A 294 7.78 -23.85 -8.37
CA HIS A 294 8.06 -22.42 -8.53
C HIS A 294 7.87 -21.90 -9.96
N ASN A 295 7.97 -22.78 -10.98
CA ASN A 295 7.84 -22.45 -12.40
C ASN A 295 6.44 -22.67 -12.99
N LEU A 296 5.52 -23.34 -12.27
CA LEU A 296 4.20 -23.72 -12.76
C LEU A 296 3.28 -22.51 -12.89
N ILE A 297 2.62 -22.38 -14.05
CA ILE A 297 1.80 -21.22 -14.42
C ILE A 297 0.31 -21.56 -14.34
N ASP A 298 -0.05 -22.79 -14.74
CA ASP A 298 -1.42 -23.32 -14.83
C ASP A 298 -1.43 -24.86 -14.78
N ILE A 299 -2.62 -25.41 -14.50
CA ILE A 299 -2.92 -26.85 -14.40
C ILE A 299 -4.22 -27.10 -15.17
N GLU A 300 -4.19 -27.89 -16.24
CA GLU A 300 -5.36 -28.31 -17.00
C GLU A 300 -5.94 -29.61 -16.42
N GLY A 301 -7.27 -29.76 -16.43
CA GLY A 301 -7.97 -30.96 -15.93
C GLY A 301 -8.23 -31.04 -14.42
N LEU A 302 -7.80 -30.05 -13.63
CA LEU A 302 -7.96 -30.04 -12.16
C LEU A 302 -9.43 -30.14 -11.69
N ASN A 303 -10.37 -29.65 -12.51
CA ASN A 303 -11.81 -29.78 -12.30
C ASN A 303 -12.37 -31.20 -12.47
N GLY A 304 -11.57 -32.15 -12.97
CA GLY A 304 -11.87 -33.58 -13.05
C GLY A 304 -11.52 -34.37 -11.79
N PHE A 305 -10.85 -33.75 -10.80
CA PHE A 305 -10.44 -34.43 -9.58
C PHE A 305 -11.67 -34.74 -8.69
N ASP A 306 -11.93 -36.03 -8.48
CA ASP A 306 -12.77 -36.49 -7.36
C ASP A 306 -11.90 -36.60 -6.10
N THR A 307 -12.08 -35.67 -5.17
CA THR A 307 -11.32 -35.58 -3.92
C THR A 307 -12.04 -36.20 -2.72
N GLN A 308 -13.19 -36.88 -2.91
CA GLN A 308 -14.04 -37.35 -1.80
C GLN A 308 -13.30 -38.25 -0.79
N SER A 309 -12.30 -39.00 -1.25
CA SER A 309 -11.50 -39.93 -0.46
C SER A 309 -10.30 -39.28 0.24
N VAL A 310 -9.99 -38.00 -0.03
CA VAL A 310 -8.79 -37.31 0.45
C VAL A 310 -8.94 -36.87 1.90
N THR A 311 -7.95 -37.19 2.73
CA THR A 311 -7.91 -36.83 4.16
C THR A 311 -6.88 -35.75 4.50
N SER A 312 -5.92 -35.47 3.63
CA SER A 312 -4.95 -34.39 3.78
C SER A 312 -4.67 -33.69 2.45
N MET A 313 -4.71 -32.36 2.51
CA MET A 313 -4.31 -31.43 1.44
C MET A 313 -3.13 -30.54 1.88
N TYR A 314 -2.36 -30.98 2.89
CA TYR A 314 -1.16 -30.30 3.40
C TYR A 314 -0.31 -29.78 2.23
N GLY A 315 0.03 -28.49 2.23
CA GLY A 315 1.01 -27.93 1.31
C GLY A 315 0.73 -28.13 -0.18
N MET A 316 -0.50 -28.48 -0.60
CA MET A 316 -0.79 -28.96 -1.96
C MET A 316 -0.31 -28.01 -3.06
N PHE A 317 -0.34 -26.69 -2.81
CA PHE A 317 0.18 -25.63 -3.69
C PHE A 317 1.18 -24.70 -2.97
N TRP A 318 1.82 -25.17 -1.88
CA TRP A 318 2.83 -24.42 -1.12
C TRP A 318 3.95 -23.94 -2.05
N PHE A 319 4.38 -22.67 -2.01
CA PHE A 319 5.42 -22.12 -2.89
C PHE A 319 5.17 -22.33 -4.41
N ALA A 320 3.92 -22.46 -4.86
CA ALA A 320 3.52 -22.44 -6.28
C ALA A 320 3.62 -21.00 -6.87
N ASN A 321 4.80 -20.37 -6.74
CA ASN A 321 5.03 -18.92 -6.87
C ASN A 321 4.51 -18.26 -8.16
N ARG A 322 4.30 -19.01 -9.25
CA ARG A 322 3.90 -18.48 -10.57
C ARG A 322 2.48 -18.84 -10.99
N LEU A 323 1.77 -19.65 -10.21
CA LEU A 323 0.39 -20.05 -10.43
C LEU A 323 -0.54 -18.86 -10.14
N LYS A 324 -1.34 -18.45 -11.12
CA LYS A 324 -2.12 -17.19 -11.05
C LYS A 324 -3.57 -17.36 -10.58
N SER A 325 -4.15 -18.52 -10.80
CA SER A 325 -5.58 -18.76 -10.63
C SER A 325 -5.81 -20.22 -10.25
N LEU A 326 -6.64 -20.44 -9.24
CA LEU A 326 -7.13 -21.75 -8.83
C LEU A 326 -8.65 -21.70 -8.67
N ASP A 327 -9.37 -22.49 -9.47
CA ASP A 327 -10.78 -22.79 -9.20
C ASP A 327 -10.91 -24.19 -8.61
N LEU A 328 -11.18 -24.25 -7.31
CA LEU A 328 -11.32 -25.48 -6.55
C LEU A 328 -12.77 -25.70 -6.12
N SER A 329 -13.74 -24.99 -6.72
CA SER A 329 -15.16 -25.13 -6.37
C SER A 329 -15.79 -26.49 -6.70
N HIS A 330 -15.03 -27.39 -7.36
CA HIS A 330 -15.41 -28.78 -7.57
C HIS A 330 -14.84 -29.75 -6.52
N PHE A 331 -13.94 -29.31 -5.64
CA PHE A 331 -13.35 -30.17 -4.62
C PHE A 331 -14.38 -30.50 -3.53
N LYS A 332 -14.45 -31.80 -3.23
CA LYS A 332 -15.14 -32.41 -2.11
C LYS A 332 -14.13 -32.55 -0.96
N THR A 333 -14.34 -31.89 0.17
CA THR A 333 -13.37 -31.86 1.28
C THR A 333 -13.93 -32.39 2.60
N GLU A 334 -15.07 -33.08 2.57
CA GLU A 334 -15.81 -33.55 3.76
C GLU A 334 -15.02 -34.49 4.67
N ASN A 335 -13.96 -35.14 4.17
CA ASN A 335 -13.09 -36.03 4.95
C ASN A 335 -11.69 -35.42 5.23
N VAL A 336 -11.43 -34.17 4.80
CA VAL A 336 -10.12 -33.53 4.93
C VAL A 336 -9.92 -33.04 6.35
N ARG A 337 -8.85 -33.50 7.01
CA ARG A 337 -8.53 -33.17 8.41
C ARG A 337 -7.40 -32.16 8.56
N ASN A 338 -6.59 -31.98 7.52
CA ASN A 338 -5.45 -31.08 7.51
C ASN A 338 -5.40 -30.32 6.16
N MET A 339 -5.35 -28.99 6.26
CA MET A 339 -5.19 -28.04 5.14
C MET A 339 -4.02 -27.07 5.37
N SER A 340 -3.11 -27.36 6.31
CA SER A 340 -1.99 -26.48 6.61
C SER A 340 -1.05 -26.30 5.43
N TYR A 341 -0.49 -25.10 5.31
CA TYR A 341 0.33 -24.64 4.18
C TYR A 341 -0.31 -24.75 2.77
N MET A 342 -1.61 -25.11 2.62
CA MET A 342 -2.20 -25.52 1.33
C MET A 342 -1.99 -24.51 0.19
N PHE A 343 -2.06 -23.20 0.48
CA PHE A 343 -1.78 -22.11 -0.47
C PHE A 343 -0.63 -21.21 -0.02
N ALA A 344 0.16 -21.63 0.97
CA ALA A 344 1.22 -20.82 1.54
C ALA A 344 2.24 -20.41 0.48
N SER A 345 2.75 -19.18 0.55
CA SER A 345 3.74 -18.63 -0.38
C SER A 345 3.35 -18.74 -1.87
N ALA A 346 2.07 -18.87 -2.21
CA ALA A 346 1.59 -18.83 -3.59
C ALA A 346 1.58 -17.38 -4.11
N HIS A 347 2.77 -16.78 -4.20
CA HIS A 347 2.96 -15.33 -4.26
C HIS A 347 2.22 -14.61 -5.39
N ASN A 348 2.06 -15.24 -6.57
CA ASN A 348 1.36 -14.64 -7.71
C ASN A 348 -0.11 -15.11 -7.87
N LEU A 349 -0.68 -15.81 -6.89
CA LEU A 349 -2.06 -16.27 -6.93
C LEU A 349 -3.02 -15.08 -6.74
N THR A 350 -3.73 -14.69 -7.79
CA THR A 350 -4.65 -13.53 -7.80
C THR A 350 -6.13 -13.91 -7.84
N TYR A 351 -6.44 -15.22 -7.90
CA TYR A 351 -7.81 -15.74 -7.85
C TYR A 351 -7.79 -17.12 -7.20
N LEU A 352 -8.63 -17.29 -6.18
CA LEU A 352 -8.82 -18.57 -5.49
C LEU A 352 -10.32 -18.74 -5.19
N ASN A 353 -10.93 -19.80 -5.73
CA ASN A 353 -12.34 -20.10 -5.50
C ASN A 353 -12.50 -21.37 -4.64
N LEU A 354 -13.02 -21.20 -3.43
CA LEU A 354 -13.20 -22.23 -2.40
C LEU A 354 -14.68 -22.52 -2.08
N ALA A 355 -15.62 -22.02 -2.89
CA ALA A 355 -17.02 -21.81 -2.52
C ALA A 355 -17.87 -23.05 -2.15
N ASN A 356 -17.33 -24.27 -2.30
CA ASN A 356 -17.97 -25.53 -1.89
C ASN A 356 -17.15 -26.32 -0.85
N PHE A 357 -16.06 -25.76 -0.32
CA PHE A 357 -15.26 -26.41 0.71
C PHE A 357 -16.11 -26.72 1.96
N LYS A 358 -15.86 -27.90 2.52
CA LYS A 358 -16.31 -28.38 3.82
C LYS A 358 -15.12 -28.53 4.74
N THR A 359 -15.24 -27.93 5.92
CA THR A 359 -14.14 -27.70 6.86
C THR A 359 -14.51 -28.09 8.29
N ASP A 360 -15.74 -28.58 8.48
CA ASP A 360 -16.32 -29.07 9.74
C ASP A 360 -15.58 -30.28 10.36
N GLU A 361 -14.69 -30.93 9.62
CA GLU A 361 -13.75 -31.93 10.15
C GLU A 361 -12.27 -31.49 10.14
N VAL A 362 -11.93 -30.27 9.70
CA VAL A 362 -10.54 -29.80 9.62
C VAL A 362 -10.02 -29.43 11.01
N GLN A 363 -8.84 -29.94 11.36
CA GLN A 363 -8.21 -29.79 12.67
C GLN A 363 -7.03 -28.80 12.63
N ASP A 364 -6.38 -28.69 11.47
CA ASP A 364 -5.19 -27.86 11.26
C ASP A 364 -5.33 -27.02 9.98
N MET A 365 -5.30 -25.69 10.16
CA MET A 365 -5.25 -24.67 9.11
C MET A 365 -4.00 -23.79 9.21
N SER A 366 -2.97 -24.22 9.95
CA SER A 366 -1.75 -23.45 10.16
C SER A 366 -1.09 -23.02 8.84
N SER A 367 -0.65 -21.77 8.77
CA SER A 367 -0.07 -21.15 7.56
C SER A 367 -0.91 -21.20 6.26
N MET A 368 -2.19 -21.62 6.27
CA MET A 368 -2.94 -21.99 5.05
C MET A 368 -2.92 -20.94 3.91
N PHE A 369 -2.95 -19.65 4.25
CA PHE A 369 -2.87 -18.50 3.34
C PHE A 369 -1.65 -17.58 3.63
N GLY A 370 -0.67 -18.05 4.41
CA GLY A 370 0.52 -17.29 4.72
C GLY A 370 1.32 -16.96 3.46
N GLY A 371 1.67 -15.69 3.21
CA GLY A 371 2.47 -15.28 2.06
C GLY A 371 1.73 -15.22 0.72
N THR A 372 0.39 -15.28 0.69
CA THR A 372 -0.38 -15.05 -0.56
C THR A 372 -0.36 -13.56 -0.95
N TRP A 373 0.71 -13.13 -1.62
CA TRP A 373 0.92 -11.73 -2.02
C TRP A 373 0.04 -11.24 -3.18
N GLY A 374 -0.52 -12.15 -3.98
CA GLY A 374 -1.38 -11.82 -5.11
C GLY A 374 -2.87 -11.67 -4.77
N LEU A 375 -3.32 -12.17 -3.61
CA LEU A 375 -4.71 -12.10 -3.19
C LEU A 375 -5.01 -10.76 -2.51
N ASP A 376 -5.91 -9.97 -3.08
CA ASP A 376 -6.46 -8.75 -2.49
C ASP A 376 -7.75 -9.02 -1.68
N TYR A 377 -8.52 -10.03 -2.08
CA TYR A 377 -9.75 -10.49 -1.46
C TYR A 377 -9.75 -11.99 -1.20
N LEU A 378 -10.31 -12.41 -0.06
CA LEU A 378 -10.58 -13.81 0.26
C LEU A 378 -11.94 -13.95 0.95
N ASP A 379 -12.72 -14.96 0.56
CA ASP A 379 -14.04 -15.28 1.10
C ASP A 379 -14.00 -16.64 1.82
N LEU A 380 -14.10 -16.59 3.14
CA LEU A 380 -14.21 -17.73 4.05
C LEU A 380 -15.54 -17.71 4.81
N SER A 381 -16.55 -16.96 4.33
CA SER A 381 -17.84 -16.80 5.03
C SER A 381 -18.63 -18.11 5.20
N HIS A 382 -18.26 -19.16 4.47
CA HIS A 382 -18.82 -20.52 4.54
C HIS A 382 -17.93 -21.55 5.25
N PHE A 383 -16.76 -21.16 5.77
CA PHE A 383 -15.87 -22.06 6.52
C PHE A 383 -16.44 -22.30 7.92
N ASP A 384 -16.76 -23.55 8.22
CA ASP A 384 -16.92 -24.04 9.60
C ASP A 384 -15.52 -24.32 10.16
N THR A 385 -15.14 -23.70 11.28
CA THR A 385 -13.83 -23.91 11.91
C THR A 385 -13.92 -24.53 13.31
N SER A 386 -15.10 -25.03 13.71
CA SER A 386 -15.35 -25.54 15.07
C SER A 386 -14.46 -26.73 15.50
N ALA A 387 -13.92 -27.47 14.53
CA ALA A 387 -12.98 -28.57 14.76
C ALA A 387 -11.48 -28.16 14.75
N VAL A 388 -11.15 -26.91 14.39
CA VAL A 388 -9.78 -26.43 14.22
C VAL A 388 -9.14 -26.14 15.58
N THR A 389 -7.96 -26.71 15.83
CA THR A 389 -7.18 -26.50 17.06
C THR A 389 -5.97 -25.59 16.88
N ASP A 390 -5.51 -25.41 15.64
CA ASP A 390 -4.34 -24.60 15.28
C ASP A 390 -4.64 -23.68 14.07
N MET A 391 -4.46 -22.37 14.28
CA MET A 391 -4.54 -21.31 13.27
C MET A 391 -3.26 -20.44 13.24
N ASN A 392 -2.14 -20.95 13.75
CA ASN A 392 -0.86 -20.24 13.71
C ASN A 392 -0.50 -19.84 12.27
N HIS A 393 0.11 -18.67 12.10
CA HIS A 393 0.54 -18.12 10.82
C HIS A 393 -0.54 -18.03 9.71
N MET A 394 -1.84 -18.29 9.96
CA MET A 394 -2.84 -18.58 8.91
C MET A 394 -2.89 -17.58 7.75
N PHE A 395 -2.71 -16.28 8.02
CA PHE A 395 -2.65 -15.20 7.03
C PHE A 395 -1.31 -14.43 7.04
N THR A 396 -0.26 -14.96 7.67
CA THR A 396 1.00 -14.24 7.90
C THR A 396 1.61 -13.71 6.60
N GLY A 397 1.94 -12.43 6.53
CA GLY A 397 2.52 -11.79 5.35
C GLY A 397 1.66 -11.83 4.08
N SER A 398 0.37 -12.17 4.19
CA SER A 398 -0.57 -12.04 3.08
C SER A 398 -0.83 -10.56 2.73
N GLN A 399 -1.20 -10.29 1.48
CA GLN A 399 -1.51 -8.93 1.00
C GLN A 399 -3.02 -8.67 0.87
N ILE A 400 -3.83 -9.51 1.52
CA ILE A 400 -5.28 -9.42 1.56
C ILE A 400 -5.69 -8.08 2.18
N ALA A 401 -6.46 -7.30 1.43
CA ALA A 401 -7.02 -6.01 1.85
C ALA A 401 -8.45 -6.16 2.42
N LYS A 402 -9.17 -7.21 2.01
CA LYS A 402 -10.45 -7.62 2.60
C LYS A 402 -10.51 -9.13 2.79
N LEU A 403 -10.71 -9.54 4.03
CA LEU A 403 -11.12 -10.89 4.41
C LEU A 403 -12.64 -10.88 4.71
N ASP A 404 -13.41 -11.80 4.12
CA ASP A 404 -14.80 -12.08 4.52
C ASP A 404 -14.83 -13.34 5.38
N ILE A 405 -15.33 -13.22 6.62
CA ILE A 405 -15.58 -14.32 7.55
C ILE A 405 -16.95 -14.10 8.20
N ASP A 406 -17.71 -15.17 8.41
CA ASP A 406 -19.01 -15.11 9.09
C ASP A 406 -18.89 -15.64 10.51
N LYS A 407 -19.28 -14.81 11.48
CA LYS A 407 -19.18 -15.06 12.92
C LYS A 407 -20.04 -16.21 13.46
N GLU A 408 -20.95 -16.77 12.65
CA GLU A 408 -21.75 -17.95 13.02
C GLU A 408 -21.13 -19.26 12.51
N ASN A 409 -20.15 -19.20 11.59
CA ASN A 409 -19.44 -20.36 11.04
C ASN A 409 -17.95 -20.42 11.44
N PHE A 410 -17.27 -19.27 11.48
CA PHE A 410 -15.84 -19.15 11.83
C PHE A 410 -15.63 -19.23 13.36
N ASP A 411 -16.07 -20.33 13.95
CA ASP A 411 -15.93 -20.67 15.37
C ASP A 411 -14.46 -20.95 15.71
N THR A 412 -13.89 -20.19 16.64
CA THR A 412 -12.52 -20.37 17.14
C THR A 412 -12.44 -21.00 18.53
N SER A 413 -13.55 -21.47 19.11
CA SER A 413 -13.60 -21.95 20.50
C SER A 413 -12.74 -23.18 20.80
N SER A 414 -12.39 -23.96 19.77
CA SER A 414 -11.44 -25.09 19.83
C SER A 414 -9.97 -24.68 19.63
N VAL A 415 -9.68 -23.45 19.20
CA VAL A 415 -8.34 -23.02 18.79
C VAL A 415 -7.47 -22.76 20.03
N THR A 416 -6.26 -23.33 20.02
CA THR A 416 -5.30 -23.24 21.13
C THR A 416 -4.07 -22.37 20.81
N ASP A 417 -3.78 -22.16 19.52
CA ASP A 417 -2.70 -21.31 19.01
C ASP A 417 -3.19 -20.39 17.88
N MET A 418 -2.96 -19.09 18.05
CA MET A 418 -3.22 -18.03 17.07
C MET A 418 -1.95 -17.18 16.81
N SER A 419 -0.77 -17.70 17.15
CA SER A 419 0.48 -16.94 16.98
C SER A 419 0.76 -16.61 15.52
N LEU A 420 1.21 -15.38 15.26
CA LEU A 420 1.43 -14.80 13.94
C LEU A 420 0.25 -14.88 12.94
N MET A 421 -0.98 -15.17 13.39
CA MET A 421 -2.15 -15.40 12.52
C MET A 421 -2.39 -14.26 11.51
N PHE A 422 -2.22 -13.01 11.94
CA PHE A 422 -2.29 -11.79 11.12
C PHE A 422 -0.98 -10.98 11.17
N ALA A 423 0.16 -11.63 11.40
CA ALA A 423 1.46 -10.97 11.29
C ALA A 423 1.69 -10.48 9.85
N HIS A 424 2.35 -9.34 9.69
CA HIS A 424 2.70 -8.72 8.42
C HIS A 424 1.54 -8.49 7.42
N THR A 425 0.26 -8.49 7.85
CA THR A 425 -0.90 -8.22 6.97
C THR A 425 -1.02 -6.73 6.61
N ARG A 426 -0.03 -6.22 5.87
CA ARG A 426 0.21 -4.79 5.65
C ARG A 426 -0.86 -4.07 4.81
N ASN A 427 -1.78 -4.79 4.18
CA ASN A 427 -2.88 -4.21 3.41
C ASN A 427 -4.25 -4.26 4.13
N LEU A 428 -4.35 -4.96 5.25
CA LEU A 428 -5.60 -5.16 5.97
C LEU A 428 -5.93 -3.91 6.79
N GLU A 429 -6.87 -3.08 6.33
CA GLU A 429 -7.30 -1.85 7.03
C GLU A 429 -8.25 -2.12 8.22
N ARG A 430 -9.01 -3.22 8.13
CA ARG A 430 -10.07 -3.64 9.05
C ARG A 430 -10.14 -5.16 9.12
N LEU A 431 -10.56 -5.66 10.29
CA LEU A 431 -10.89 -7.06 10.54
C LEU A 431 -12.09 -7.11 11.49
N ASP A 432 -13.09 -7.93 11.20
CA ASP A 432 -14.18 -8.23 12.14
C ASP A 432 -13.72 -9.41 13.01
N LEU A 433 -13.66 -9.20 14.33
CA LEU A 433 -13.29 -10.21 15.32
C LEU A 433 -14.46 -10.60 16.24
N SER A 434 -15.68 -10.13 15.95
CA SER A 434 -16.85 -10.28 16.84
C SER A 434 -17.33 -11.73 17.04
N GLY A 435 -16.85 -12.67 16.23
CA GLY A 435 -17.07 -14.11 16.39
C GLY A 435 -15.97 -14.89 17.11
N PHE A 436 -14.82 -14.27 17.39
CA PHE A 436 -13.66 -14.98 17.96
C PHE A 436 -13.88 -15.32 19.44
N ASP A 437 -14.06 -16.60 19.75
CA ASP A 437 -13.90 -17.14 21.10
C ASP A 437 -12.43 -17.49 21.31
N THR A 438 -11.78 -16.84 22.27
CA THR A 438 -10.35 -17.04 22.57
C THR A 438 -10.10 -17.75 23.91
N ARG A 439 -11.13 -18.36 24.52
CA ARG A 439 -11.04 -18.92 25.88
C ARG A 439 -10.17 -20.17 25.98
N ALA A 440 -9.98 -20.88 24.88
CA ALA A 440 -9.04 -22.01 24.76
C ALA A 440 -7.62 -21.59 24.32
N VAL A 441 -7.43 -20.34 23.87
CA VAL A 441 -6.17 -19.90 23.25
C VAL A 441 -5.10 -19.71 24.31
N THR A 442 -3.99 -20.45 24.14
CA THR A 442 -2.83 -20.42 25.02
C THR A 442 -1.70 -19.53 24.49
N ASN A 443 -1.67 -19.29 23.18
CA ASN A 443 -0.63 -18.57 22.46
C ASN A 443 -1.20 -17.56 21.45
N MET A 444 -0.82 -16.29 21.59
CA MET A 444 -1.11 -15.18 20.68
C MET A 444 0.17 -14.38 20.36
N GLU A 445 1.36 -15.00 20.42
CA GLU A 445 2.60 -14.29 20.10
C GLU A 445 2.58 -13.72 18.69
N GLU A 446 2.97 -12.45 18.57
CA GLU A 446 3.12 -11.75 17.28
C GLU A 446 1.87 -11.75 16.38
N MET A 447 0.67 -12.02 16.94
CA MET A 447 -0.60 -12.19 16.21
C MET A 447 -0.91 -11.06 15.21
N PHE A 448 -0.55 -9.81 15.53
CA PHE A 448 -0.70 -8.63 14.66
C PHE A 448 0.65 -7.91 14.40
N TRP A 449 1.78 -8.61 14.52
CA TRP A 449 3.12 -7.99 14.36
C TRP A 449 3.32 -7.39 12.96
N MET A 450 3.66 -6.10 12.88
CA MET A 450 3.72 -5.30 11.65
C MET A 450 2.41 -5.29 10.83
N ALA A 451 1.24 -5.41 11.45
CA ALA A 451 -0.05 -5.16 10.79
C ALA A 451 -0.27 -3.64 10.59
N THR A 452 0.63 -2.99 9.83
CA THR A 452 0.83 -1.53 9.78
C THR A 452 -0.37 -0.71 9.30
N SER A 453 -1.38 -1.34 8.70
CA SER A 453 -2.57 -0.66 8.15
C SER A 453 -3.83 -0.84 8.99
N LEU A 454 -3.83 -1.69 10.03
CA LEU A 454 -4.94 -1.78 10.97
C LEU A 454 -5.07 -0.45 11.73
N THR A 455 -6.15 0.27 11.49
CA THR A 455 -6.41 1.58 12.14
C THR A 455 -7.28 1.47 13.39
N GLU A 456 -8.10 0.41 13.45
CA GLU A 456 -9.01 0.04 14.52
C GLU A 456 -9.03 -1.48 14.68
N LEU A 457 -9.18 -1.95 15.91
CA LEU A 457 -9.23 -3.37 16.26
C LEU A 457 -10.22 -3.53 17.41
N ASP A 458 -11.33 -4.24 17.18
CA ASP A 458 -12.31 -4.56 18.21
C ASP A 458 -11.92 -5.91 18.83
N LEU A 459 -11.60 -5.90 20.13
CA LEU A 459 -11.22 -7.07 20.91
C LEU A 459 -12.28 -7.41 21.97
N SER A 460 -13.48 -6.84 21.89
CA SER A 460 -14.54 -7.02 22.90
C SER A 460 -15.07 -8.45 23.03
N SER A 461 -14.78 -9.32 22.08
CA SER A 461 -15.03 -10.77 22.10
C SER A 461 -13.95 -11.59 22.82
N PHE A 462 -12.75 -11.03 23.04
CA PHE A 462 -11.60 -11.79 23.54
C PHE A 462 -11.68 -11.97 25.06
N GLU A 463 -11.96 -13.19 25.52
CA GLU A 463 -11.81 -13.63 26.92
C GLU A 463 -10.62 -14.62 26.98
N THR A 464 -9.55 -14.30 27.71
CA THR A 464 -8.25 -15.01 27.57
C THR A 464 -7.77 -15.82 28.80
N PRO A 465 -8.62 -16.56 29.56
CA PRO A 465 -8.20 -17.22 30.80
C PRO A 465 -7.11 -18.30 30.63
N ALA A 466 -6.97 -18.88 29.43
CA ALA A 466 -5.96 -19.89 29.12
C ALA A 466 -4.61 -19.31 28.62
N LEU A 467 -4.51 -17.99 28.44
CA LEU A 467 -3.38 -17.35 27.76
C LEU A 467 -2.08 -17.45 28.57
N THR A 468 -1.02 -17.91 27.92
CA THR A 468 0.33 -18.04 28.51
C THR A 468 1.42 -17.34 27.70
N ARG A 469 1.18 -17.01 26.42
CA ARG A 469 2.13 -16.35 25.51
C ARG A 469 1.47 -15.23 24.71
N MET A 470 2.02 -14.01 24.78
CA MET A 470 1.55 -12.81 24.05
C MET A 470 2.70 -11.85 23.67
N THR A 471 3.95 -12.34 23.63
CA THR A 471 5.14 -11.61 23.17
C THR A 471 4.85 -10.88 21.88
N SER A 472 5.18 -9.59 21.81
CA SER A 472 5.12 -8.79 20.58
C SER A 472 3.76 -8.78 19.84
N MET A 473 2.64 -9.13 20.49
CA MET A 473 1.34 -9.35 19.83
C MET A 473 0.87 -8.18 18.94
N PHE A 474 1.15 -6.92 19.32
CA PHE A 474 0.84 -5.73 18.53
C PHE A 474 2.08 -4.95 18.07
N THR A 475 3.28 -5.55 18.10
CA THR A 475 4.52 -4.86 17.73
C THR A 475 4.42 -4.27 16.31
N ASP A 476 4.87 -3.03 16.11
CA ASP A 476 4.87 -2.31 14.83
C ASP A 476 3.51 -2.22 14.10
N ALA A 477 2.37 -2.49 14.75
CA ALA A 477 1.03 -2.22 14.23
C ALA A 477 0.70 -0.70 14.31
N SER A 478 1.58 0.10 13.71
CA SER A 478 1.82 1.51 14.00
C SER A 478 0.66 2.48 13.72
N ALA A 479 -0.37 2.05 12.98
CA ALA A 479 -1.58 2.83 12.72
C ALA A 479 -2.65 2.72 13.83
N LEU A 480 -2.55 1.76 14.75
CA LEU A 480 -3.49 1.57 15.86
C LEU A 480 -3.41 2.76 16.83
N LYS A 481 -4.55 3.44 17.01
CA LYS A 481 -4.69 4.61 17.91
C LYS A 481 -5.25 4.26 19.29
N LYS A 482 -5.98 3.16 19.36
CA LYS A 482 -6.66 2.66 20.55
C LYS A 482 -6.43 1.15 20.67
N LEU A 483 -6.27 0.67 21.90
CA LEU A 483 -6.37 -0.75 22.22
C LEU A 483 -7.24 -0.92 23.47
N ASP A 484 -8.34 -1.66 23.35
CA ASP A 484 -9.05 -2.20 24.51
C ASP A 484 -8.57 -3.64 24.73
N ILE A 485 -7.92 -3.88 25.85
CA ILE A 485 -7.51 -5.22 26.31
C ILE A 485 -8.05 -5.46 27.73
N SER A 486 -9.15 -4.79 28.10
CA SER A 486 -9.70 -4.86 29.46
C SER A 486 -10.36 -6.20 29.80
N SER A 487 -10.68 -7.00 28.79
CA SER A 487 -11.13 -8.38 28.91
C SER A 487 -9.99 -9.41 28.97
N PHE A 488 -8.73 -9.00 28.74
CA PHE A 488 -7.59 -9.92 28.75
C PHE A 488 -7.23 -10.28 30.18
N ASP A 489 -7.39 -11.56 30.53
CA ASP A 489 -6.67 -12.17 31.64
C ASP A 489 -5.24 -12.49 31.18
N THR A 490 -4.28 -11.97 31.93
CA THR A 490 -2.84 -12.13 31.68
C THR A 490 -2.11 -12.68 32.90
N MET A 491 -2.85 -13.08 33.96
CA MET A 491 -2.27 -13.55 35.22
C MET A 491 -1.54 -14.90 35.07
N ASN A 492 -1.90 -15.67 34.04
CA ASN A 492 -1.24 -16.91 33.63
C ASN A 492 -0.04 -16.68 32.69
N VAL A 493 0.21 -15.44 32.24
CA VAL A 493 1.31 -15.09 31.32
C VAL A 493 2.59 -14.75 32.10
N ALA A 494 3.68 -15.46 31.79
CA ALA A 494 4.99 -15.19 32.39
C ALA A 494 5.58 -13.84 31.96
N VAL A 495 6.45 -13.22 32.79
CA VAL A 495 7.03 -11.89 32.52
C VAL A 495 7.79 -11.82 31.19
N ASN A 496 8.48 -12.90 30.82
CA ASN A 496 9.19 -13.05 29.55
C ASN A 496 8.26 -13.30 28.33
N ASN A 497 6.99 -13.61 28.56
CA ASN A 497 5.98 -13.95 27.55
C ASN A 497 5.01 -12.80 27.24
N ARG A 498 5.21 -11.61 27.83
CA ARG A 498 4.47 -10.36 27.54
C ARG A 498 5.37 -9.18 27.17
N ARG A 499 6.62 -9.47 26.82
CA ARG A 499 7.63 -8.49 26.40
C ARG A 499 7.28 -7.88 25.04
N SER A 500 7.67 -6.61 24.84
CA SER A 500 7.54 -5.85 23.58
C SER A 500 6.11 -5.69 23.02
N LEU A 501 5.06 -6.11 23.76
CA LEU A 501 3.65 -6.09 23.36
C LEU A 501 3.16 -4.83 22.62
N PHE A 502 3.68 -3.64 22.97
CA PHE A 502 3.32 -2.34 22.36
C PHE A 502 4.48 -1.64 21.63
N GLN A 503 5.60 -2.33 21.41
CA GLN A 503 6.78 -1.77 20.76
C GLN A 503 6.42 -1.30 19.34
N GLY A 504 6.78 -0.07 18.97
CA GLY A 504 6.48 0.45 17.62
C GLY A 504 5.03 0.85 17.37
N LEU A 505 4.14 0.83 18.39
CA LEU A 505 2.79 1.41 18.29
C LEU A 505 2.82 2.95 18.33
N THR A 506 3.40 3.56 17.30
CA THR A 506 3.68 5.00 17.25
C THR A 506 2.43 5.88 17.30
N SER A 507 1.26 5.39 16.87
CA SER A 507 -0.01 6.13 16.92
C SER A 507 -0.84 5.93 18.20
N LEU A 508 -0.43 5.07 19.14
CA LEU A 508 -1.26 4.68 20.29
C LEU A 508 -1.41 5.84 21.30
N VAL A 509 -2.65 6.29 21.50
CA VAL A 509 -3.00 7.42 22.38
C VAL A 509 -4.03 7.07 23.46
N GLU A 510 -4.67 5.91 23.38
CA GLU A 510 -5.66 5.42 24.36
C GLU A 510 -5.49 3.92 24.58
N ILE A 511 -5.44 3.47 25.84
CA ILE A 511 -5.42 2.05 26.21
C ILE A 511 -6.40 1.80 27.36
N HIS A 512 -7.17 0.71 27.29
CA HIS A 512 -8.06 0.25 28.35
C HIS A 512 -7.54 -1.06 28.94
N LEU A 513 -7.32 -1.07 30.26
CA LEU A 513 -6.79 -2.21 31.02
C LEU A 513 -7.86 -2.78 31.95
N GLY A 514 -7.81 -4.08 32.22
CA GLY A 514 -8.73 -4.79 33.11
C GLY A 514 -8.13 -5.13 34.47
N ALA A 515 -8.96 -5.70 35.34
CA ALA A 515 -8.55 -6.16 36.68
C ALA A 515 -7.47 -7.26 36.65
N ASN A 516 -7.39 -8.03 35.56
CA ASN A 516 -6.42 -9.13 35.36
C ASN A 516 -5.38 -8.81 34.27
N THR A 517 -5.27 -7.54 33.85
CA THR A 517 -4.42 -7.11 32.73
C THR A 517 -3.11 -6.48 33.22
N ASN A 518 -2.06 -7.29 33.24
CA ASN A 518 -0.69 -6.94 33.62
C ASN A 518 0.14 -6.72 32.35
N ILE A 519 0.58 -5.48 32.15
CA ILE A 519 1.39 -5.05 31.01
C ILE A 519 2.82 -4.68 31.43
N SER A 520 3.33 -5.26 32.52
CA SER A 520 4.73 -5.02 32.91
C SER A 520 5.69 -5.59 31.85
N ASN A 521 6.74 -4.84 31.53
CA ASN A 521 7.70 -5.13 30.45
C ASN A 521 7.14 -5.07 28.99
N SER A 522 5.95 -4.47 28.80
CA SER A 522 5.25 -4.40 27.49
C SER A 522 5.82 -3.41 26.47
N ALA A 523 6.76 -2.54 26.86
CA ALA A 523 7.30 -1.45 26.04
C ALA A 523 6.25 -0.42 25.55
N LEU A 524 5.40 0.08 26.47
CA LEU A 524 4.44 1.17 26.20
C LEU A 524 5.11 2.40 25.53
N PRO A 525 4.48 2.99 24.49
CA PRO A 525 4.97 4.19 23.81
C PRO A 525 5.22 5.39 24.73
N ASN A 526 6.18 6.23 24.34
CA ASN A 526 6.73 7.37 25.08
C ASN A 526 6.85 8.62 24.17
N GLU A 527 7.50 9.69 24.63
CA GLU A 527 7.73 10.93 23.88
C GLU A 527 8.46 10.71 22.54
N THR A 528 9.44 9.79 22.49
CA THR A 528 10.24 9.54 21.28
C THR A 528 9.57 8.62 20.26
N THR A 529 8.39 8.06 20.59
CA THR A 529 7.66 7.11 19.72
C THR A 529 6.28 7.60 19.28
N THR A 530 5.65 8.53 20.00
CA THR A 530 4.45 9.24 19.52
C THR A 530 4.70 10.76 19.60
N PRO A 531 5.14 11.40 18.49
CA PRO A 531 5.29 12.84 18.42
C PRO A 531 3.97 13.57 18.73
N GLY A 532 4.07 14.74 19.37
CA GLY A 532 2.91 15.54 19.78
C GLY A 532 2.25 15.08 21.09
N PHE A 533 2.80 14.09 21.80
CA PHE A 533 2.30 13.62 23.09
C PHE A 533 3.44 13.44 24.12
N LEU A 534 3.22 13.94 25.34
CA LEU A 534 4.15 13.78 26.46
C LEU A 534 4.32 12.28 26.82
N ASN A 535 5.42 11.95 27.51
CA ASN A 535 5.66 10.65 28.15
C ASN A 535 4.82 10.55 29.43
N SER A 536 3.51 10.64 29.30
CA SER A 536 2.57 10.73 30.40
C SER A 536 1.19 10.20 29.99
N TRP A 537 0.59 9.45 30.90
CA TRP A 537 -0.75 8.90 30.78
C TRP A 537 -1.66 9.44 31.88
N ARG A 538 -2.94 9.65 31.53
CA ARG A 538 -4.00 10.10 32.42
C ARG A 538 -5.13 9.08 32.44
N ARG A 539 -5.43 8.55 33.63
CA ARG A 539 -6.59 7.65 33.86
C ARG A 539 -7.90 8.43 33.87
N GLU A 540 -8.93 7.89 33.24
CA GLU A 540 -10.30 8.40 33.33
C GLU A 540 -11.00 7.86 34.59
N LEU A 541 -10.77 8.54 35.71
CA LEU A 541 -11.58 8.39 36.94
C LEU A 541 -12.29 9.72 37.26
N GLN A 542 -13.50 9.65 37.79
CA GLN A 542 -14.29 10.85 38.08
C GLN A 542 -13.77 11.62 39.31
N ARG A 543 -13.02 12.70 39.02
CA ARG A 543 -12.63 13.83 39.88
C ARG A 543 -11.74 13.55 41.11
N ASN A 544 -10.87 14.55 41.35
CA ASN A 544 -10.27 14.92 42.64
C ASN A 544 -9.09 14.10 43.21
N GLN A 545 -8.38 13.32 42.40
CA GLN A 545 -6.90 13.30 42.43
C GLN A 545 -6.38 12.65 41.14
N VAL A 546 -5.58 13.37 40.35
CA VAL A 546 -5.01 12.85 39.10
C VAL A 546 -3.58 13.38 38.95
N GLY A 547 -2.61 12.57 39.35
CA GLY A 547 -1.25 12.70 38.84
C GLY A 547 -1.17 12.04 37.46
N TRP A 548 -0.47 12.66 36.52
CA TRP A 548 0.00 11.99 35.31
C TRP A 548 1.13 11.02 35.70
N ILE A 549 1.22 9.86 35.06
CA ILE A 549 2.30 8.88 35.30
C ILE A 549 2.99 8.53 33.98
N SER A 550 4.29 8.22 33.99
CA SER A 550 5.00 7.87 32.76
C SER A 550 4.61 6.48 32.24
N SER A 551 4.98 6.17 31.00
CA SER A 551 4.78 4.82 30.44
C SER A 551 5.48 3.72 31.26
N GLN A 552 6.61 4.04 31.90
CA GLN A 552 7.29 3.12 32.81
C GLN A 552 6.49 2.93 34.11
N ASP A 553 5.97 4.00 34.68
CA ASP A 553 5.16 3.94 35.91
C ASP A 553 3.83 3.22 35.68
N LEU A 554 3.21 3.36 34.51
CA LEU A 554 2.00 2.61 34.14
C LEU A 554 2.28 1.10 33.97
N MET A 555 3.41 0.74 33.35
CA MET A 555 3.85 -0.66 33.29
C MET A 555 4.08 -1.25 34.69
N VAL A 556 4.71 -0.50 35.60
CA VAL A 556 4.93 -0.92 37.00
C VAL A 556 3.62 -1.00 37.78
N LEU A 557 2.72 -0.02 37.60
CA LEU A 557 1.39 -0.03 38.23
C LEU A 557 0.58 -1.28 37.84
N SER A 558 0.71 -1.73 36.59
CA SER A 558 0.04 -2.94 36.10
C SER A 558 0.55 -4.26 36.68
N GLU A 559 1.65 -4.26 37.44
CA GLU A 559 2.02 -5.42 38.27
C GLU A 559 0.99 -5.68 39.37
N ASN A 560 0.19 -4.67 39.73
CA ASN A 560 -1.03 -4.78 40.50
C ASN A 560 -2.22 -4.35 39.61
N SER A 561 -2.69 -5.26 38.76
CA SER A 561 -3.61 -4.98 37.65
C SER A 561 -4.93 -4.29 38.07
N ASP A 562 -5.50 -4.64 39.24
CA ASP A 562 -6.61 -3.91 39.87
C ASP A 562 -6.35 -2.39 40.00
N GLN A 563 -5.12 -2.00 40.33
CA GLN A 563 -4.72 -0.60 40.46
C GLN A 563 -4.52 0.08 39.11
N ALA A 564 -4.24 -0.67 38.04
CA ALA A 564 -4.09 -0.15 36.68
C ALA A 564 -5.40 -0.13 35.86
N ALA A 565 -6.43 -0.88 36.23
CA ALA A 565 -7.66 -1.04 35.44
C ALA A 565 -8.36 0.27 35.04
N GLY A 566 -9.04 0.30 33.89
CA GLY A 566 -9.71 1.47 33.33
C GLY A 566 -8.94 2.16 32.20
N ILE A 567 -9.53 3.22 31.66
CA ILE A 567 -9.07 3.86 30.42
C ILE A 567 -7.96 4.87 30.73
N TRP A 568 -6.83 4.75 30.04
CA TRP A 568 -5.70 5.68 30.07
C TRP A 568 -5.56 6.36 28.73
N ARG A 569 -5.35 7.69 28.73
CA ARG A 569 -5.04 8.46 27.53
C ARG A 569 -3.71 9.17 27.66
N ARG A 570 -2.95 9.24 26.57
CA ARG A 570 -1.72 10.06 26.49
C ARG A 570 -2.07 11.54 26.60
N VAL A 571 -1.17 12.32 27.18
CA VAL A 571 -1.31 13.77 27.26
C VAL A 571 -0.77 14.40 25.96
N PRO A 572 -1.58 15.10 25.15
CA PRO A 572 -1.07 15.82 24.00
C PRO A 572 -0.17 16.98 24.46
N TYR A 573 0.75 17.43 23.59
CA TYR A 573 1.46 18.68 23.81
C TYR A 573 0.45 19.84 23.87
N GLN A 574 0.67 20.75 24.81
CA GLN A 574 -0.15 21.95 25.00
C GLN A 574 0.54 23.21 24.43
N THR A 575 1.53 23.04 23.55
CA THR A 575 2.22 24.14 22.86
C THR A 575 1.22 24.94 22.02
N MET A 576 1.16 26.25 22.25
CA MET A 576 0.25 27.17 21.54
C MET A 576 0.92 28.53 21.37
N VAL A 577 0.67 29.20 20.25
CA VAL A 577 1.07 30.60 19.99
C VAL A 577 -0.18 31.38 19.60
N GLU A 578 -0.51 32.44 20.35
CA GLU A 578 -1.66 33.30 20.10
C GLU A 578 -1.23 34.73 19.73
N VAL A 579 -1.84 35.25 18.67
CA VAL A 579 -1.54 36.55 18.06
C VAL A 579 -2.82 37.25 17.64
N LYS A 580 -2.76 38.58 17.49
CA LYS A 580 -3.87 39.41 16.99
C LYS A 580 -3.42 40.25 15.80
N ASN A 581 -4.38 40.64 14.95
CA ASN A 581 -4.14 41.61 13.88
C ASN A 581 -4.12 43.04 14.44
N SER A 582 -3.48 43.97 13.72
CA SER A 582 -3.43 45.40 14.09
C SER A 582 -3.55 46.29 12.86
N SER A 583 -3.80 47.58 13.07
CA SER A 583 -3.70 48.58 12.00
C SER A 583 -3.20 49.90 12.54
N LEU A 584 -2.26 50.50 11.81
CA LEU A 584 -1.66 51.80 12.08
C LEU A 584 -1.73 52.66 10.80
N PHE A 585 -1.29 53.91 10.88
CA PHE A 585 -1.06 54.79 9.73
C PHE A 585 0.42 54.87 9.36
N VAL A 586 0.70 55.31 8.13
CA VAL A 586 2.06 55.64 7.68
C VAL A 586 2.76 56.57 8.68
N GLY A 587 3.96 56.19 9.11
CA GLY A 587 4.79 56.91 10.08
C GLY A 587 4.44 56.70 11.55
N GLU A 588 3.46 55.86 11.89
CA GLU A 588 3.24 55.42 13.28
C GLU A 588 4.17 54.26 13.63
N SER A 589 4.72 54.26 14.85
CA SER A 589 5.62 53.21 15.32
C SER A 589 4.89 51.89 15.63
N TRP A 590 5.57 50.77 15.39
CA TRP A 590 5.10 49.40 15.65
C TRP A 590 6.25 48.56 16.21
N GLU A 591 5.98 47.69 17.18
CA GLU A 591 6.89 46.60 17.58
C GLU A 591 6.19 45.23 17.54
N ALA A 592 6.95 44.15 17.33
CA ALA A 592 6.40 42.79 17.25
C ALA A 592 5.56 42.40 18.49
N LYS A 593 5.83 42.98 19.65
CA LYS A 593 5.06 42.74 20.87
C LYS A 593 3.64 43.30 20.81
N ASP A 594 3.38 44.33 19.99
CA ASP A 594 2.05 44.92 19.82
C ASP A 594 1.02 43.90 19.35
N ASN A 595 1.42 42.92 18.54
CA ASN A 595 0.56 41.91 17.93
C ASN A 595 0.58 40.55 18.64
N PHE A 596 1.44 40.36 19.64
CA PHE A 596 1.46 39.17 20.49
C PHE A 596 0.26 39.12 21.45
N ILE A 597 -0.14 37.92 21.86
CA ILE A 597 -1.07 37.68 22.98
C ILE A 597 -0.36 36.84 24.05
N SER A 598 -0.04 35.59 23.74
CA SER A 598 0.57 34.63 24.66
C SER A 598 1.12 33.41 23.92
N THR A 599 2.15 32.78 24.49
CA THR A 599 2.66 31.46 24.08
C THR A 599 2.65 30.53 25.29
N THR A 600 2.37 29.25 25.07
CA THR A 600 2.54 28.20 26.09
C THR A 600 3.47 27.10 25.58
N ASN A 601 4.19 26.46 26.50
CA ASN A 601 5.07 25.34 26.20
C ASN A 601 4.30 24.02 26.08
N ARG A 602 5.00 22.94 25.74
CA ARG A 602 4.43 21.58 25.61
C ARG A 602 3.70 21.05 26.85
N PHE A 603 3.96 21.59 28.04
CA PHE A 603 3.27 21.25 29.30
C PHE A 603 2.07 22.15 29.61
N GLY A 604 1.85 23.22 28.84
CA GLY A 604 0.79 24.22 29.05
C GLY A 604 1.19 25.34 30.01
N GLU A 605 2.49 25.55 30.24
CA GLU A 605 3.02 26.65 31.06
C GLU A 605 3.32 27.86 30.18
N ASP A 606 3.11 29.08 30.69
CA ASP A 606 3.34 30.33 29.96
C ASP A 606 4.81 30.50 29.56
N VAL A 607 5.02 31.06 28.36
CA VAL A 607 6.34 31.32 27.76
C VAL A 607 6.52 32.81 27.54
N GLU A 608 7.65 33.35 28.02
CA GLU A 608 8.02 34.75 27.85
C GLU A 608 8.32 35.09 26.37
N PHE A 609 7.97 36.32 25.98
CA PHE A 609 8.02 36.76 24.58
C PHE A 609 9.44 36.74 23.98
N ASP A 610 10.49 36.84 24.80
CA ASP A 610 11.89 36.78 24.35
C ASP A 610 12.32 35.39 23.87
N GLN A 611 11.51 34.35 24.11
CA GLN A 611 11.72 33.00 23.61
C GLN A 611 10.96 32.69 22.31
N VAL A 612 10.11 33.61 21.84
CA VAL A 612 9.29 33.43 20.63
C VAL A 612 10.05 33.97 19.42
N THR A 613 10.28 33.12 18.41
CA THR A 613 10.84 33.55 17.13
C THR A 613 9.82 34.40 16.40
N VAL A 614 10.22 35.56 15.88
CA VAL A 614 9.37 36.42 15.06
C VAL A 614 10.01 36.57 13.68
N GLU A 615 9.24 36.27 12.64
CA GLU A 615 9.64 36.41 11.23
C GLU A 615 8.69 37.34 10.48
N GLY A 616 9.24 38.14 9.57
CA GLY A 616 8.52 39.20 8.87
C GLY A 616 8.86 40.60 9.42
N ASP A 617 8.68 41.60 8.57
CA ASP A 617 9.02 42.99 8.83
C ASP A 617 7.86 43.91 8.38
N VAL A 618 7.74 45.07 9.00
CA VAL A 618 6.64 46.02 8.80
C VAL A 618 7.22 47.38 8.41
N ASP A 619 7.20 47.67 7.11
CA ASP A 619 7.55 48.99 6.57
C ASP A 619 6.46 50.00 6.94
N THR A 620 6.63 50.64 8.11
CA THR A 620 5.69 51.62 8.68
C THR A 620 5.58 52.89 7.86
N ASP A 621 6.54 53.19 6.98
CA ASP A 621 6.51 54.37 6.12
C ASP A 621 5.71 54.14 4.83
N LYS A 622 5.23 52.92 4.60
CA LYS A 622 4.56 52.51 3.37
C LYS A 622 3.23 51.80 3.62
N ALA A 623 2.17 52.38 3.08
CA ALA A 623 0.84 51.80 3.16
C ALA A 623 0.78 50.41 2.50
N GLY A 624 0.19 49.44 3.20
CA GLY A 624 0.19 48.04 2.79
C GLY A 624 -0.42 47.10 3.85
N THR A 625 -0.28 45.80 3.63
CA THR A 625 -0.61 44.77 4.63
C THR A 625 0.59 43.84 4.75
N TYR A 626 1.19 43.84 5.93
CA TYR A 626 2.37 43.08 6.28
C TYR A 626 1.94 41.84 7.06
N LYS A 627 2.72 40.76 6.95
CA LYS A 627 2.47 39.50 7.66
C LYS A 627 3.67 39.21 8.54
N VAL A 628 3.40 38.97 9.82
CA VAL A 628 4.41 38.68 10.83
C VAL A 628 4.03 37.35 11.47
N THR A 629 4.91 36.36 11.36
CA THR A 629 4.73 35.02 11.92
C THR A 629 5.48 34.92 13.24
N TYR A 630 4.81 34.35 14.24
CA TYR A 630 5.31 34.10 15.58
C TYR A 630 5.42 32.59 15.73
N ALA A 631 6.58 32.08 16.12
CA ALA A 631 6.89 30.66 16.14
C ALA A 631 7.54 30.23 17.46
N TYR A 632 7.08 29.12 18.03
CA TYR A 632 7.66 28.50 19.21
C TYR A 632 7.45 26.97 19.20
N ASP A 633 8.50 26.20 19.48
CA ASP A 633 8.47 24.72 19.58
C ASP A 633 7.74 24.04 18.38
N GLY A 634 7.94 24.59 17.17
CA GLY A 634 7.35 24.11 15.92
C GLY A 634 5.88 24.51 15.66
N VAL A 635 5.26 25.29 16.54
CA VAL A 635 3.93 25.87 16.36
C VAL A 635 4.05 27.31 15.87
N GLU A 636 3.27 27.67 14.85
CA GLU A 636 3.29 28.99 14.20
C GLU A 636 1.92 29.67 14.22
N ALA A 637 1.90 30.99 14.36
CA ALA A 637 0.72 31.83 14.15
C ALA A 637 1.09 33.16 13.46
N THR A 638 0.32 33.59 12.46
CA THR A 638 0.60 34.80 11.67
C THR A 638 -0.40 35.92 11.97
N ALA A 639 0.11 37.10 12.35
CA ALA A 639 -0.65 38.33 12.43
C ALA A 639 -0.61 39.09 11.10
N GLU A 640 -1.72 39.76 10.76
CA GLU A 640 -1.77 40.75 9.69
C GLU A 640 -1.72 42.17 10.28
N ILE A 641 -0.76 42.97 9.82
CA ILE A 641 -0.51 44.36 10.25
C ILE A 641 -0.84 45.27 9.06
N VAL A 642 -1.87 46.11 9.20
CA VAL A 642 -2.34 46.99 8.10
C VAL A 642 -1.82 48.42 8.32
N VAL A 643 -0.87 48.85 7.51
CA VAL A 643 -0.41 50.25 7.46
C VAL A 643 -1.28 51.02 6.48
N LYS A 644 -1.99 52.04 6.98
CA LYS A 644 -2.93 52.86 6.20
C LYS A 644 -2.27 54.12 5.69
N ALA A 645 -2.51 54.46 4.42
CA ALA A 645 -2.09 55.76 3.88
C ALA A 645 -2.82 56.89 4.63
N ILE A 646 -2.09 57.96 4.95
CA ILE A 646 -2.68 59.21 5.44
C ILE A 646 -3.39 59.89 4.25
N GLN A 647 -4.67 60.22 4.42
CA GLN A 647 -5.49 60.89 3.39
C GLN A 647 -5.72 62.39 3.68
N THR A 648 -4.94 62.98 4.58
CA THR A 648 -4.97 64.41 4.89
C THR A 648 -4.68 65.21 3.62
N SER A 649 -5.57 66.14 3.28
CA SER A 649 -5.37 67.06 2.14
C SER A 649 -5.99 68.42 2.44
N VAL A 650 -5.46 69.46 1.80
CA VAL A 650 -6.08 70.78 1.72
C VAL A 650 -6.23 71.08 0.23
N GLN A 651 -7.34 71.69 -0.17
CA GLN A 651 -7.60 72.08 -1.55
C GLN A 651 -8.09 73.52 -1.62
N VAL A 652 -7.44 74.30 -2.47
CA VAL A 652 -7.66 75.74 -2.64
C VAL A 652 -7.71 76.08 -4.13
N LYS A 653 -8.31 77.22 -4.44
CA LYS A 653 -8.36 77.81 -5.79
C LYS A 653 -7.79 79.21 -5.74
N ASP A 654 -7.21 79.67 -6.84
CA ASP A 654 -6.88 81.09 -7.02
C ASP A 654 -8.15 81.92 -7.21
N SER A 655 -8.08 83.22 -6.90
CA SER A 655 -9.18 84.16 -7.11
C SER A 655 -8.68 85.49 -7.69
N SER A 656 -9.63 86.29 -8.20
CA SER A 656 -9.36 87.64 -8.68
C SER A 656 -10.48 88.56 -8.27
N ILE A 657 -10.12 89.70 -7.70
CA ILE A 657 -11.02 90.78 -7.31
C ILE A 657 -10.48 92.09 -7.91
N PHE A 658 -11.30 93.13 -7.95
CA PHE A 658 -10.84 94.47 -8.30
C PHE A 658 -10.54 95.30 -7.04
N VAL A 659 -9.75 96.37 -7.20
CA VAL A 659 -9.48 97.33 -6.11
C VAL A 659 -10.79 97.84 -5.49
N GLY A 660 -10.93 97.68 -4.18
CA GLY A 660 -12.10 98.05 -3.39
C GLY A 660 -13.22 96.99 -3.32
N GLU A 661 -12.97 95.74 -3.72
CA GLU A 661 -13.89 94.60 -3.51
C GLU A 661 -13.49 93.79 -2.26
N THR A 662 -14.48 93.29 -1.52
CA THR A 662 -14.27 92.49 -0.30
C THR A 662 -13.79 91.08 -0.62
N TRP A 663 -13.03 90.49 0.31
CA TRP A 663 -12.50 89.14 0.22
C TRP A 663 -12.46 88.46 1.60
N GLU A 664 -12.88 87.21 1.68
CA GLU A 664 -12.71 86.33 2.84
C GLU A 664 -11.91 85.07 2.47
N ALA A 665 -11.21 84.47 3.44
CA ALA A 665 -10.42 83.26 3.21
C ALA A 665 -11.25 82.07 2.69
N GLN A 666 -12.52 82.01 3.09
CA GLN A 666 -13.52 81.07 2.60
C GLN A 666 -13.69 81.13 1.07
N ASP A 667 -13.50 82.31 0.45
CA ASP A 667 -13.68 82.48 -1.00
C ASP A 667 -12.69 81.66 -1.83
N ASN A 668 -11.53 81.31 -1.27
CA ASN A 668 -10.45 80.58 -1.93
C ASN A 668 -10.30 79.12 -1.47
N PHE A 669 -11.00 78.71 -0.42
CA PHE A 669 -11.04 77.31 0.01
C PHE A 669 -11.97 76.48 -0.91
N ILE A 670 -11.62 75.20 -1.11
CA ILE A 670 -12.46 74.21 -1.80
C ILE A 670 -12.92 73.16 -0.78
N SER A 671 -11.97 72.48 -0.15
CA SER A 671 -12.18 71.43 0.83
C SER A 671 -10.88 71.13 1.58
N ALA A 672 -10.99 70.38 2.66
CA ALA A 672 -9.87 69.68 3.27
C ALA A 672 -10.37 68.32 3.78
N THR A 673 -9.45 67.38 3.94
CA THR A 673 -9.70 66.05 4.51
C THR A 673 -8.72 65.77 5.64
N ASP A 674 -9.13 64.94 6.60
CA ASP A 674 -8.24 64.45 7.64
C ASP A 674 -7.54 63.14 7.24
N ARG A 675 -6.76 62.55 8.16
CA ARG A 675 -5.98 61.34 7.90
C ARG A 675 -6.82 60.13 7.46
N TYR A 676 -8.12 60.10 7.76
CA TYR A 676 -9.08 59.06 7.35
C TYR A 676 -9.76 59.36 6.00
N GLY A 677 -9.58 60.58 5.46
CA GLY A 677 -10.26 61.06 4.26
C GLY A 677 -11.60 61.76 4.53
N GLU A 678 -11.97 61.97 5.79
CA GLU A 678 -13.23 62.64 6.15
C GLU A 678 -13.13 64.16 6.01
N LEU A 679 -14.21 64.82 5.57
CA LEU A 679 -14.22 66.25 5.27
C LEU A 679 -14.04 67.10 6.54
N VAL A 680 -13.06 68.01 6.49
CA VAL A 680 -12.71 68.93 7.56
C VAL A 680 -13.43 70.27 7.36
N PRO A 681 -14.24 70.73 8.32
CA PRO A 681 -14.86 72.05 8.28
C PRO A 681 -13.84 73.20 8.28
N PHE A 682 -14.16 74.30 7.60
CA PHE A 682 -13.24 75.41 7.36
C PHE A 682 -12.72 76.09 8.65
N ASP A 683 -13.51 76.12 9.72
CA ASP A 683 -13.13 76.72 11.01
C ASP A 683 -11.97 76.00 11.72
N ARG A 684 -11.59 74.81 11.25
CA ARG A 684 -10.41 74.06 11.70
C ARG A 684 -9.15 74.32 10.85
N ILE A 685 -9.24 75.08 9.76
CA ILE A 685 -8.14 75.35 8.85
C ILE A 685 -7.36 76.58 9.32
N ASN A 686 -6.05 76.42 9.54
CA ASN A 686 -5.18 77.51 9.92
C ASN A 686 -4.81 78.33 8.67
N VAL A 687 -5.47 79.46 8.48
CA VAL A 687 -5.21 80.36 7.34
C VAL A 687 -4.22 81.45 7.73
N THR A 688 -3.18 81.64 6.92
CA THR A 688 -2.14 82.65 7.13
C THR A 688 -1.83 83.43 5.85
N GLY A 689 -1.32 84.65 5.99
CA GLY A 689 -1.24 85.63 4.90
C GLY A 689 -2.41 86.62 4.93
N THR A 690 -2.28 87.72 4.19
CA THR A 690 -3.27 88.81 4.15
C THR A 690 -3.41 89.34 2.73
N VAL A 691 -4.61 89.78 2.37
CA VAL A 691 -4.93 90.40 1.07
C VAL A 691 -5.27 91.87 1.33
N GLU A 692 -4.56 92.80 0.70
CA GLU A 692 -4.87 94.22 0.78
C GLU A 692 -5.79 94.61 -0.39
N THR A 693 -7.10 94.60 -0.18
CA THR A 693 -8.13 94.84 -1.21
C THR A 693 -8.02 96.21 -1.90
N GLU A 694 -7.33 97.16 -1.29
CA GLU A 694 -7.16 98.53 -1.78
C GLU A 694 -5.92 98.72 -2.66
N THR A 695 -5.07 97.71 -2.83
CA THR A 695 -3.81 97.78 -3.58
C THR A 695 -3.76 96.71 -4.66
N ALA A 696 -3.56 97.11 -5.91
CA ALA A 696 -3.42 96.14 -7.01
C ALA A 696 -2.14 95.31 -6.86
N GLY A 697 -2.26 93.99 -6.91
CA GLY A 697 -1.20 93.06 -6.54
C GLY A 697 -1.62 91.60 -6.56
N THR A 698 -0.68 90.70 -6.25
CA THR A 698 -0.95 89.26 -6.09
C THR A 698 -0.53 88.82 -4.71
N TYR A 699 -1.52 88.63 -3.85
CA TYR A 699 -1.36 88.24 -2.46
C TYR A 699 -1.36 86.71 -2.36
N LYS A 700 -0.54 86.16 -1.46
CA LYS A 700 -0.50 84.72 -1.17
C LYS A 700 -1.18 84.46 0.16
N VAL A 701 -2.03 83.43 0.19
CA VAL A 701 -2.72 82.98 1.38
C VAL A 701 -2.51 81.48 1.51
N THR A 702 -1.91 81.06 2.62
CA THR A 702 -1.61 79.65 2.92
C THR A 702 -2.70 79.08 3.82
N TYR A 703 -3.22 77.92 3.45
CA TYR A 703 -4.25 77.16 4.16
C TYR A 703 -3.59 75.89 4.69
N ALA A 704 -3.47 75.78 6.02
CA ALA A 704 -2.76 74.69 6.67
C ALA A 704 -3.71 73.84 7.53
N TYR A 705 -3.60 72.51 7.42
CA TYR A 705 -4.28 71.57 8.30
C TYR A 705 -3.46 70.28 8.45
N ASP A 706 -3.26 69.85 9.71
CA ASP A 706 -2.62 68.58 10.08
C ASP A 706 -1.29 68.31 9.33
N GLY A 707 -0.45 69.35 9.21
CA GLY A 707 0.87 69.30 8.56
C GLY A 707 0.86 69.52 7.04
N VAL A 708 -0.29 69.51 6.38
CA VAL A 708 -0.43 69.81 4.95
C VAL A 708 -0.71 71.31 4.77
N GLU A 709 0.02 71.97 3.87
CA GLU A 709 -0.16 73.39 3.51
C GLU A 709 -0.40 73.55 2.01
N GLU A 710 -1.41 74.33 1.63
CA GLU A 710 -1.64 74.74 0.24
C GLU A 710 -1.78 76.26 0.09
N MET A 711 -1.37 76.80 -1.07
CA MET A 711 -1.26 78.24 -1.31
C MET A 711 -2.20 78.74 -2.41
N ALA A 712 -3.21 79.52 -2.02
CA ALA A 712 -4.02 80.28 -2.97
C ALA A 712 -3.36 81.63 -3.31
N ARG A 713 -3.55 82.09 -4.55
CA ARG A 713 -3.22 83.44 -4.99
C ARG A 713 -4.49 84.27 -5.15
N VAL A 714 -4.51 85.44 -4.52
CA VAL A 714 -5.61 86.41 -4.61
C VAL A 714 -5.09 87.61 -5.39
N THR A 715 -5.59 87.81 -6.60
CA THR A 715 -5.11 88.85 -7.51
C THR A 715 -6.06 90.06 -7.48
N VAL A 716 -5.62 91.15 -6.86
CA VAL A 716 -6.32 92.44 -6.85
C VAL A 716 -5.95 93.20 -8.12
N LYS A 717 -6.96 93.57 -8.93
CA LYS A 717 -6.78 94.18 -10.26
C LYS A 717 -7.22 95.65 -10.26
N ASP A 718 -6.40 96.51 -10.87
CA ASP A 718 -6.75 97.91 -11.07
C ASP A 718 -7.98 98.09 -11.96
N ARG A 719 -8.89 98.98 -11.53
CA ARG A 719 -9.96 99.51 -12.38
C ARG A 719 -9.42 100.69 -13.18
N GLY A 720 -8.77 100.39 -14.30
CA GLY A 720 -8.02 101.38 -15.10
C GLY A 720 -8.81 102.64 -15.49
N SER A 721 -8.24 103.81 -15.22
CA SER A 721 -8.86 105.10 -15.50
C SER A 721 -8.63 105.56 -16.94
N ASN A 722 -9.70 105.63 -17.75
CA ASN A 722 -9.61 106.10 -19.13
C ASN A 722 -9.89 107.61 -19.23
N GLY A 723 -8.90 108.38 -19.70
CA GLY A 723 -9.05 109.80 -20.04
C GLY A 723 -9.49 109.99 -21.49
N ASN A 724 -10.38 110.96 -21.74
CA ASN A 724 -11.08 111.11 -23.02
C ASN A 724 -10.19 111.39 -24.25
N GLY A 725 -10.56 110.74 -25.37
CA GLY A 725 -10.22 111.13 -26.74
C GLY A 725 -11.27 110.58 -27.73
N ALA A 726 -12.02 111.46 -28.38
CA ALA A 726 -13.15 111.15 -29.29
C ALA A 726 -12.71 111.23 -30.78
N PRO A 727 -13.54 110.87 -31.80
CA PRO A 727 -14.95 110.38 -31.82
C PRO A 727 -15.02 108.91 -32.36
N ASP A 728 -16.11 108.29 -32.86
CA ASP A 728 -17.37 108.74 -33.49
C ASP A 728 -18.46 107.63 -33.57
N GLY A 729 -19.72 108.02 -33.80
CA GLY A 729 -20.80 107.21 -34.41
C GLY A 729 -21.56 106.17 -33.56
N GLY A 730 -22.91 106.11 -33.69
CA GLY A 730 -23.72 104.93 -33.33
C GLY A 730 -25.03 105.18 -32.55
N GLU A 731 -26.14 105.31 -33.26
CA GLU A 731 -27.48 105.67 -32.76
C GLU A 731 -28.19 104.67 -31.80
N SER A 732 -28.65 105.20 -30.64
CA SER A 732 -30.05 105.18 -30.16
C SER A 732 -30.83 103.89 -29.76
N ASN A 733 -31.62 104.07 -28.69
CA ASN A 733 -33.02 103.63 -28.49
C ASN A 733 -33.41 102.19 -28.04
N ASN A 734 -33.61 102.08 -26.71
CA ASN A 734 -34.94 102.01 -26.04
C ASN A 734 -35.66 100.66 -25.73
N GLU A 735 -36.18 100.58 -24.49
CA GLU A 735 -37.28 99.73 -23.94
C GLU A 735 -37.26 98.19 -24.06
N GLY A 736 -37.92 97.49 -23.11
CA GLY A 736 -38.36 96.08 -23.29
C GLY A 736 -38.29 95.15 -22.06
N THR A 737 -39.41 94.95 -21.38
CA THR A 737 -39.63 94.06 -20.22
C THR A 737 -39.69 92.54 -20.50
N GLU A 738 -39.29 91.75 -19.48
CA GLU A 738 -39.87 90.46 -19.03
C GLU A 738 -39.75 89.12 -19.81
N SER A 739 -39.18 88.13 -19.09
CA SER A 739 -39.71 86.75 -18.83
C SER A 739 -39.17 85.49 -19.57
N ASN A 740 -39.01 84.44 -18.74
CA ASN A 740 -39.23 82.99 -18.94
C ASN A 740 -38.40 82.09 -19.89
N ASN A 741 -38.00 80.93 -19.30
CA ASN A 741 -37.93 79.54 -19.84
C ASN A 741 -37.14 79.29 -21.14
N GLY A 742 -36.17 78.38 -21.23
CA GLY A 742 -36.18 76.96 -20.81
C GLY A 742 -35.68 76.08 -21.98
N ASP A 743 -35.26 74.83 -21.70
CA ASP A 743 -34.64 73.86 -22.65
C ASP A 743 -33.31 74.33 -23.32
N GLY A 744 -32.47 73.46 -23.91
CA GLY A 744 -32.52 71.99 -23.97
C GLY A 744 -31.45 71.35 -24.88
N THR A 745 -31.12 70.08 -24.62
CA THR A 745 -30.55 69.06 -25.54
C THR A 745 -29.14 69.19 -26.19
N ASN A 746 -28.29 68.19 -25.88
CA ASN A 746 -27.55 67.26 -26.76
C ASN A 746 -26.65 67.69 -27.97
N GLY A 747 -25.41 67.17 -27.93
CA GLY A 747 -24.70 66.54 -29.08
C GLY A 747 -23.82 67.44 -29.96
N ALA A 748 -23.02 66.92 -30.92
CA ALA A 748 -22.42 65.59 -31.15
C ALA A 748 -21.47 65.67 -32.39
N GLY A 749 -20.50 64.75 -32.52
CA GLY A 749 -19.58 64.66 -33.70
C GLY A 749 -18.18 65.26 -33.46
N THR A 750 -17.04 64.64 -33.82
CA THR A 750 -16.49 64.22 -35.15
C THR A 750 -16.02 65.41 -36.02
N SER A 751 -14.84 65.41 -36.66
CA SER A 751 -13.77 64.38 -36.81
C SER A 751 -12.53 64.96 -37.54
N GLY A 752 -11.37 64.28 -37.42
CA GLY A 752 -10.18 64.45 -38.30
C GLY A 752 -9.26 65.64 -38.00
N GLU A 753 -8.04 65.72 -38.57
CA GLU A 753 -7.27 64.71 -39.34
C GLU A 753 -5.77 65.11 -39.41
N ASP A 754 -4.90 64.10 -39.60
CA ASP A 754 -3.56 64.08 -40.25
C ASP A 754 -2.29 64.83 -39.77
N ASP A 755 -1.18 64.07 -39.88
CA ASP A 755 0.20 64.37 -40.36
C ASP A 755 1.19 65.32 -39.60
N ASP A 756 2.50 65.07 -39.43
CA ASP A 756 3.46 64.00 -39.80
C ASP A 756 4.91 64.46 -39.38
N LYS A 757 5.92 63.58 -39.47
CA LYS A 757 7.39 63.80 -39.63
C LYS A 757 8.28 64.51 -38.57
N ARG A 758 8.98 63.64 -37.81
CA ARG A 758 10.43 63.29 -37.92
C ARG A 758 11.62 64.18 -37.43
N GLU A 759 12.64 63.42 -37.00
CA GLU A 759 14.12 63.64 -37.04
C GLU A 759 14.82 64.50 -35.95
N GLY A 760 16.07 64.12 -35.60
CA GLY A 760 16.93 64.69 -34.53
C GLY A 760 18.07 65.59 -35.07
N PRO A 761 19.12 65.94 -34.28
CA PRO A 761 20.28 65.02 -34.15
C PRO A 761 21.25 65.16 -32.91
N HIS A 762 21.92 64.03 -32.58
CA HIS A 762 23.36 63.76 -32.27
C HIS A 762 24.41 64.75 -31.66
N TYR A 763 25.41 64.13 -30.97
CA TYR A 763 26.79 64.57 -30.62
C TYR A 763 26.96 65.61 -29.47
N SER A 764 28.00 65.62 -28.62
CA SER A 764 29.33 64.94 -28.53
C SER A 764 29.83 64.91 -27.03
N ASP A 765 30.96 64.35 -26.54
CA ASP A 765 32.05 63.46 -27.05
C ASP A 765 32.95 62.92 -25.88
N ASN A 766 33.77 61.89 -26.13
CA ASN A 766 35.11 61.53 -25.56
C ASN A 766 35.39 61.24 -24.05
N ASN A 767 35.77 59.96 -23.78
CA ASN A 767 37.10 59.43 -23.36
C ASN A 767 37.79 59.88 -22.02
N GLU A 768 38.73 59.11 -21.40
CA GLU A 768 39.54 57.97 -21.87
C GLU A 768 39.99 56.97 -20.74
N ASP A 769 40.84 56.01 -21.12
CA ASP A 769 41.73 55.10 -20.33
C ASP A 769 41.31 53.65 -19.94
N GLU A 770 42.29 52.74 -20.07
CA GLU A 770 42.21 51.28 -19.90
C GLU A 770 43.02 50.77 -18.69
N HIS A 771 42.76 49.53 -18.21
CA HIS A 771 43.66 48.38 -18.50
C HIS A 771 43.19 47.01 -17.96
N LYS A 772 43.86 45.97 -18.48
CA LYS A 772 43.64 44.52 -18.26
C LYS A 772 44.47 44.05 -17.01
N GLN A 773 44.60 42.78 -16.57
CA GLN A 773 44.54 41.47 -17.25
C GLN A 773 44.68 40.29 -16.25
N THR A 774 43.91 39.18 -16.39
CA THR A 774 44.23 37.75 -16.02
C THR A 774 44.70 37.39 -14.57
N SER A 775 44.66 36.15 -14.03
CA SER A 775 44.69 34.80 -14.63
C SER A 775 44.26 33.66 -13.67
N THR A 776 43.72 32.56 -14.22
CA THR A 776 43.84 31.12 -13.85
C THR A 776 43.67 30.57 -12.41
N ASP A 777 42.81 29.53 -12.33
CA ASP A 777 42.96 28.24 -11.62
C ASP A 777 43.13 28.16 -10.09
N ASN A 778 42.10 27.61 -9.40
CA ASN A 778 42.12 26.22 -8.90
C ASN A 778 40.76 25.80 -8.29
N LEU A 779 40.45 24.49 -8.35
CA LEU A 779 39.39 23.83 -7.57
C LEU A 779 39.97 23.26 -6.27
N PRO A 780 39.19 23.23 -5.19
CA PRO A 780 38.96 21.94 -4.51
C PRO A 780 37.46 21.63 -4.35
N SER A 781 37.14 20.54 -3.65
CA SER A 781 35.89 19.79 -3.77
C SER A 781 35.06 19.67 -2.48
N THR A 782 33.86 19.08 -2.62
CA THR A 782 32.90 18.62 -1.58
C THR A 782 32.06 19.70 -0.89
N GLY A 783 30.77 19.38 -0.67
CA GLY A 783 29.79 20.25 0.01
C GLY A 783 28.48 20.47 -0.77
N GLU A 784 27.53 19.56 -0.58
CA GLU A 784 26.05 19.72 -0.65
C GLU A 784 25.40 20.66 -1.70
N LEU A 785 24.52 20.10 -2.52
CA LEU A 785 23.57 20.86 -3.37
C LEU A 785 22.15 20.26 -3.26
N GLY A 786 21.47 20.58 -2.15
CA GLY A 786 20.05 20.30 -1.97
C GLY A 786 19.18 21.48 -2.41
N GLY A 787 18.19 21.25 -3.29
CA GLY A 787 17.12 22.23 -3.55
C GLY A 787 16.79 22.47 -5.03
N LEU A 788 16.03 21.56 -5.66
CA LEU A 788 15.40 21.84 -6.98
C LEU A 788 14.15 21.00 -7.32
N PHE A 789 13.24 20.79 -6.37
CA PHE A 789 11.96 20.08 -6.60
C PHE A 789 10.69 20.79 -6.07
N GLY A 790 10.73 22.12 -5.90
CA GLY A 790 9.64 22.87 -5.25
C GLY A 790 8.34 23.12 -6.04
N VAL A 791 8.29 22.88 -7.36
CA VAL A 791 7.21 23.44 -8.22
C VAL A 791 6.26 22.39 -8.83
N PHE A 792 6.68 21.14 -9.03
CA PHE A 792 5.86 20.14 -9.74
C PHE A 792 4.89 19.31 -8.85
N GLY A 793 5.04 19.34 -7.52
CA GLY A 793 4.18 18.57 -6.62
C GLY A 793 2.74 19.11 -6.53
N LEU A 794 2.59 20.42 -6.34
CA LEU A 794 1.30 21.04 -5.97
C LEU A 794 0.23 20.93 -7.08
N ALA A 795 0.64 21.06 -8.35
CA ALA A 795 -0.28 20.94 -9.49
C ALA A 795 -0.88 19.52 -9.61
N ASN A 796 -0.07 18.49 -9.34
CA ASN A 796 -0.52 17.09 -9.39
C ASN A 796 -1.46 16.77 -8.22
N LEU A 797 -1.19 17.30 -7.02
CA LEU A 797 -2.08 17.14 -5.86
C LEU A 797 -3.47 17.75 -6.10
N ILE A 798 -3.53 18.96 -6.70
CA ILE A 798 -4.80 19.62 -7.06
C ILE A 798 -5.57 18.81 -8.12
N LEU A 799 -4.86 18.18 -9.08
CA LEU A 799 -5.49 17.33 -10.09
C LEU A 799 -6.03 16.02 -9.47
N ALA A 800 -5.27 15.38 -8.58
CA ALA A 800 -5.69 14.20 -7.85
C ALA A 800 -6.95 14.45 -6.99
N ILE A 801 -6.99 15.56 -6.23
CA ILE A 801 -8.15 15.96 -5.44
C ILE A 801 -9.39 16.21 -6.33
N LYS A 802 -9.21 16.84 -7.51
CA LYS A 802 -10.31 17.03 -8.48
C LYS A 802 -10.81 15.71 -9.09
N LEU A 803 -9.94 14.72 -9.29
CA LEU A 803 -10.34 13.38 -9.77
C LEU A 803 -11.08 12.58 -8.68
N TRP A 804 -10.56 12.60 -7.44
CA TRP A 804 -11.16 11.95 -6.28
C TRP A 804 -12.58 12.49 -5.98
N LEU A 805 -12.75 13.81 -5.99
CA LEU A 805 -14.07 14.45 -5.83
C LEU A 805 -15.05 14.12 -6.97
N LYS A 806 -14.55 13.78 -8.18
CA LYS A 806 -15.38 13.45 -9.34
C LYS A 806 -15.85 11.99 -9.33
N GLN A 807 -15.08 11.07 -8.75
CA GLN A 807 -15.48 9.65 -8.59
C GLN A 807 -16.58 9.45 -7.53
N ARG A 808 -16.73 10.36 -6.55
CA ARG A 808 -17.78 10.30 -5.51
C ARG A 808 -19.18 10.78 -5.95
N LYS A 809 -19.46 10.95 -7.25
CA LYS A 809 -20.76 11.37 -7.79
C LYS A 809 -21.17 10.67 -9.10
N VAL A 810 -21.23 9.33 -9.08
CA VAL A 810 -21.92 8.48 -10.09
C VAL A 810 -22.62 7.32 -9.37
#